data_AF-A0AAV7GI74-F1
#
_entry.id   AF-A0AAV7GI74-F1
#
_cell.length_a   1.000
_cell.length_b   1.000
_cell.length_c   1.000
_cell.angle_alpha   90.00
_cell.angle_beta   90.00
_cell.angle_gamma   90.00
#
_symmetry.space_group_name_H-M   'P 1'
#
loop_
_entity.id
_entity.type
_entity.pdbx_description
1 polymer ?
#
loop_
_entity_poly.entity_id
_entity_poly.type
_entity_poly.pdbx_seq_one_letter_code
_entity_poly.pdbx_strand_id
1 'polypeptide(L)'
;MVRLVGLSCFIGDDPPREITRTNLVVVEGGIATTGALDMTGCIMIGASRHNMPDQICFLESPVSTASLQLASASREGVDFFPAIDKLWSKYREKHLSGLANKENLLGFCFMKLFVCEWKPLIMLMMSSLGRYIWDKLGDKQGTKVCCYLSEMGSSRSRRALAFMFLYCLACPLSQSLVNGFRKVRGVNLGGWLVVERWIKPSLFDEIPNGDMLDGTQVQFKSVTLQKYVSAANGGGMNVTVDRDIPSWWETFKIWRVSENMFQFRCFGGQFLTSRSEGNVILATADIPTVSETYIVERNNTKVHIKLLSGNYLQATEDYQLKTDYDGEPGWDDNAATFEMVIYANNLHGDFQLANGYGQDKAREILMNHRRTFVTAEDFSFLSEHGINTVRIPVGWWIVQDPDPPAPFIGGTLAALDRAFSWAEVYNIRCIIDLHAAPGSQNGMEHSASRDGSVNWPSAEYVTQSLDVIEFLSARYADNPSLLGIELLNEPSAAAVPIDILVSYYKSGYQIVRSYSSTAYVIVCQRIGNADPMELYEANIGDTNVVVDVHYYNLFDAYFVDLNPLQNMQFIYNSRVPQLQALNNANGPLVFIGEWVNEWNVTNASRMEYQIFGSTQLEVYGTASFGWSYWTLKSEEKHWDFEWSIKNKYLVLNNSWKNGLSSCTALAVTFWAIILAFYGSLLL
;
A
#
# COMPACT_ATOMS: atom_id res chain seq x y z
N MET A 1 40.95 35.26 -11.83
CA MET A 1 40.50 36.49 -12.53
C MET A 1 39.02 36.26 -12.86
N VAL A 2 38.03 36.66 -12.05
CA VAL A 2 37.58 38.01 -11.63
C VAL A 2 36.91 38.81 -12.76
N ARG A 3 35.56 38.90 -12.67
CA ARG A 3 34.65 40.03 -12.98
C ARG A 3 34.41 40.41 -14.47
N LEU A 4 33.29 41.01 -14.92
CA LEU A 4 32.11 41.75 -14.40
C LEU A 4 30.97 41.62 -15.46
N VAL A 5 29.68 41.46 -15.13
CA VAL A 5 28.61 42.48 -14.87
C VAL A 5 28.39 43.54 -15.98
N GLY A 6 27.12 43.67 -16.44
CA GLY A 6 26.61 44.84 -17.15
C GLY A 6 25.07 44.84 -17.32
N LEU A 7 24.40 45.74 -16.60
CA LEU A 7 22.97 46.08 -16.57
C LEU A 7 22.72 47.39 -17.35
N SER A 8 21.57 47.54 -18.04
CA SER A 8 20.89 48.82 -18.38
C SER A 8 19.59 48.53 -19.15
N CYS A 9 18.36 48.82 -18.69
CA CYS A 9 17.62 50.10 -18.51
C CYS A 9 17.06 50.78 -19.79
N PHE A 10 15.72 50.88 -19.89
CA PHE A 10 14.85 51.87 -20.59
C PHE A 10 13.47 51.78 -19.86
N ILE A 11 12.94 52.75 -19.07
CA ILE A 11 12.24 54.04 -19.37
C ILE A 11 11.32 53.94 -20.60
N GLY A 12 10.01 54.22 -20.60
CA GLY A 12 9.01 54.79 -19.68
C GLY A 12 7.83 55.33 -20.52
N ASP A 13 6.59 55.35 -19.98
CA ASP A 13 5.49 56.32 -20.23
C ASP A 13 4.06 55.72 -20.34
N ASP A 14 3.25 56.01 -19.30
CA ASP A 14 1.78 56.08 -19.23
C ASP A 14 1.32 57.52 -19.61
N PRO A 15 0.03 57.90 -19.91
CA PRO A 15 -1.20 57.67 -19.08
C PRO A 15 -2.56 57.73 -19.89
N PRO A 16 -3.75 58.11 -19.33
CA PRO A 16 -4.58 57.54 -18.24
C PRO A 16 -6.10 57.34 -18.59
N ARG A 17 -6.92 56.73 -17.70
CA ARG A 17 -8.33 57.18 -17.41
C ARG A 17 -9.04 56.50 -16.19
N GLU A 18 -9.57 57.37 -15.31
CA GLU A 18 -10.65 57.34 -14.26
C GLU A 18 -11.50 56.06 -14.03
N ILE A 19 -11.71 55.53 -12.82
CA ILE A 19 -12.47 55.91 -11.59
C ILE A 19 -13.99 56.11 -11.76
N THR A 20 -14.79 55.23 -11.13
CA THR A 20 -16.10 55.53 -10.51
C THR A 20 -16.36 54.70 -9.23
N ARG A 21 -16.93 55.36 -8.20
CA ARG A 21 -17.42 54.85 -6.89
C ARG A 21 -18.88 54.38 -6.98
N THR A 22 -19.34 53.44 -6.14
CA THR A 22 -20.27 53.55 -4.96
C THR A 22 -20.88 52.14 -4.73
N ASN A 23 -21.34 51.61 -3.57
CA ASN A 23 -21.87 52.13 -2.30
C ASN A 23 -21.65 51.14 -1.13
N LEU A 24 -21.58 51.71 0.08
CA LEU A 24 -21.63 51.08 1.41
C LEU A 24 -23.09 50.83 1.86
N VAL A 25 -23.32 49.81 2.69
CA VAL A 25 -24.47 49.72 3.62
C VAL A 25 -23.93 49.42 5.02
N VAL A 26 -24.39 50.20 6.00
CA VAL A 26 -24.12 50.15 7.44
C VAL A 26 -25.34 49.58 8.15
N VAL A 27 -25.16 48.73 9.18
CA VAL A 27 -26.00 48.70 10.39
C VAL A 27 -25.16 48.35 11.63
N GLU A 28 -25.36 49.13 12.70
CA GLU A 28 -24.84 49.14 14.08
C GLU A 28 -25.12 47.82 14.87
N GLY A 29 -24.55 47.49 16.04
CA GLY A 29 -23.72 48.15 17.05
C GLY A 29 -23.55 47.23 18.30
N GLY A 30 -22.70 47.59 19.27
CA GLY A 30 -22.64 46.90 20.58
C GLY A 30 -21.29 46.96 21.31
N ILE A 31 -21.23 47.78 22.36
CA ILE A 31 -20.09 48.10 23.24
C ILE A 31 -20.06 47.16 24.46
N ALA A 32 -18.88 46.72 24.94
CA ALA A 32 -18.42 46.89 26.34
C ALA A 32 -17.08 46.17 26.64
N THR A 33 -16.27 46.86 27.44
CA THR A 33 -14.85 46.73 27.76
C THR A 33 -14.54 46.00 29.08
N THR A 34 -13.21 45.84 29.33
CA THR A 34 -12.44 45.64 30.60
C THR A 34 -11.90 44.23 30.84
N GLY A 35 -10.64 43.96 31.20
CA GLY A 35 -9.44 44.77 31.45
C GLY A 35 -8.40 44.00 32.30
N ALA A 36 -7.11 44.11 31.93
CA ALA A 36 -5.83 43.93 32.69
C ALA A 36 -5.49 42.55 33.31
N LEU A 37 -4.38 41.83 33.02
CA LEU A 37 -2.92 42.11 33.19
C LEU A 37 -2.52 42.56 34.60
N ASP A 38 -1.78 41.72 35.35
CA ASP A 38 -0.38 42.03 35.72
C ASP A 38 0.41 40.81 36.27
N MET A 39 1.72 40.84 36.02
CA MET A 39 2.78 39.94 36.50
C MET A 39 3.53 40.54 37.69
N THR A 40 4.02 39.70 38.61
CA THR A 40 5.29 39.83 39.41
C THR A 40 5.26 38.72 40.48
N GLY A 41 6.32 38.08 40.97
CA GLY A 41 7.78 38.18 40.87
C GLY A 41 8.35 37.25 41.97
N CYS A 42 9.48 36.58 41.71
CA CYS A 42 10.16 35.64 42.61
C CYS A 42 10.68 36.27 43.94
N ILE A 43 10.89 35.43 44.97
CA ILE A 43 12.07 35.41 45.88
C ILE A 43 12.10 34.08 46.67
N MET A 44 13.32 33.58 46.92
CA MET A 44 13.71 32.32 47.55
C MET A 44 14.07 32.44 49.06
N ILE A 45 14.29 31.26 49.67
CA ILE A 45 15.19 30.90 50.80
C ILE A 45 14.57 30.78 52.21
N GLY A 46 14.77 29.62 52.86
CA GLY A 46 15.10 29.56 54.30
C GLY A 46 14.52 28.39 55.10
N ALA A 47 15.38 27.48 55.57
CA ALA A 47 15.08 26.25 56.31
C ALA A 47 14.90 26.44 57.84
N SER A 48 14.18 25.54 58.53
CA SER A 48 14.74 24.56 59.50
C SER A 48 13.76 23.98 60.55
N ARG A 49 13.88 22.65 60.74
CA ARG A 49 13.82 21.79 61.95
C ARG A 49 12.62 21.69 62.94
N HIS A 50 12.20 20.42 63.06
CA HIS A 50 11.90 19.60 64.27
C HIS A 50 10.64 19.84 65.13
N ASN A 51 9.72 18.87 65.16
CA ASN A 51 9.55 17.88 66.25
C ASN A 51 8.32 16.96 66.01
N MET A 52 8.47 15.66 66.25
CA MET A 52 7.35 14.74 66.57
C MET A 52 7.08 14.77 68.08
N PRO A 53 5.88 14.36 68.54
CA PRO A 53 5.76 13.00 69.09
C PRO A 53 4.45 12.26 68.76
N ASP A 54 4.47 10.96 69.04
CA ASP A 54 3.47 9.91 68.80
C ASP A 54 2.06 10.17 69.37
N GLN A 55 1.03 9.84 68.58
CA GLN A 55 -0.24 9.31 69.07
C GLN A 55 -0.76 8.20 68.14
N ILE A 56 -0.93 7.01 68.73
CA ILE A 56 -1.62 5.85 68.17
C ILE A 56 -3.12 6.11 68.28
N CYS A 57 -3.81 6.29 67.16
CA CYS A 57 -5.27 6.23 67.07
C CYS A 57 -5.66 5.06 66.15
N PHE A 58 -6.46 4.14 66.68
CA PHE A 58 -7.20 3.15 65.90
C PHE A 58 -8.17 3.88 64.95
N LEU A 59 -7.93 3.79 63.64
CA LEU A 59 -8.91 4.14 62.61
C LEU A 59 -9.52 2.85 62.09
N GLU A 60 -10.80 2.63 62.42
CA GLU A 60 -11.62 1.63 61.77
C GLU A 60 -11.65 1.86 60.25
N SER A 61 -11.34 0.82 59.49
CA SER A 61 -11.32 0.84 58.03
C SER A 61 -12.74 0.89 57.46
N PRO A 62 -13.04 1.75 56.46
CA PRO A 62 -14.33 1.79 55.76
C PRO A 62 -14.63 0.54 54.90
N VAL A 63 -13.71 -0.43 54.87
CA VAL A 63 -13.80 -1.62 54.00
C VAL A 63 -14.70 -2.72 54.59
N SER A 64 -14.94 -2.71 55.90
CA SER A 64 -15.81 -3.73 56.54
C SER A 64 -17.28 -3.55 56.16
N THR A 65 -17.75 -2.30 55.97
CA THR A 65 -19.14 -1.99 55.59
C THR A 65 -19.41 -2.24 54.10
N ALA A 66 -18.42 -2.03 53.22
CA ALA A 66 -18.53 -2.35 51.80
C ALA A 66 -18.58 -3.87 51.52
N SER A 67 -17.84 -4.65 52.32
CA SER A 67 -17.82 -6.12 52.25
C SER A 67 -19.16 -6.74 52.63
N LEU A 68 -19.87 -6.14 53.60
CA LEU A 68 -21.21 -6.56 54.03
C LEU A 68 -22.30 -6.23 53.01
N GLN A 69 -22.19 -5.12 52.28
CA GLN A 69 -23.13 -4.77 51.20
C GLN A 69 -22.95 -5.64 49.93
N LEU A 70 -21.72 -6.04 49.60
CA LEU A 70 -21.46 -6.98 48.49
C LEU A 70 -21.98 -8.40 48.80
N ALA A 71 -21.93 -8.83 50.06
CA ALA A 71 -22.46 -10.11 50.50
C ALA A 71 -24.00 -10.17 50.52
N SER A 72 -24.70 -9.04 50.63
CA SER A 72 -26.16 -8.99 50.48
C SER A 72 -26.58 -8.93 49.01
N ALA A 73 -25.86 -8.21 48.15
CA ALA A 73 -26.14 -8.11 46.72
C ALA A 73 -25.97 -9.46 45.98
N SER A 74 -25.04 -10.32 46.42
CA SER A 74 -24.87 -11.65 45.82
C SER A 74 -26.00 -12.64 46.15
N ARG A 75 -26.89 -12.33 47.10
CA ARG A 75 -28.06 -13.16 47.42
C ARG A 75 -29.28 -12.84 46.55
N GLU A 76 -29.29 -11.71 45.83
CA GLU A 76 -30.45 -11.23 45.08
C GLU A 76 -30.26 -11.16 43.55
N GLY A 77 -29.09 -11.56 43.02
CA GLY A 77 -28.94 -11.82 41.57
C GLY A 77 -28.99 -10.59 40.67
N VAL A 78 -28.37 -9.47 41.06
CA VAL A 78 -28.28 -8.24 40.26
C VAL A 78 -26.87 -8.05 39.66
N ASP A 79 -26.81 -7.51 38.43
CA ASP A 79 -25.64 -7.34 37.58
C ASP A 79 -24.51 -6.48 38.20
N PHE A 80 -23.27 -6.94 38.06
CA PHE A 80 -22.10 -6.57 38.88
C PHE A 80 -21.31 -5.36 38.33
N PHE A 81 -21.49 -5.00 37.06
CA PHE A 81 -20.64 -4.01 36.37
C PHE A 81 -20.85 -2.54 36.80
N PRO A 82 -22.08 -2.05 37.05
CA PRO A 82 -22.29 -0.62 37.36
C PRO A 82 -21.74 -0.20 38.74
N ALA A 83 -21.67 -1.12 39.70
CA ALA A 83 -21.17 -0.84 41.05
C ALA A 83 -19.64 -0.71 41.09
N ILE A 84 -18.94 -1.49 40.25
CA ILE A 84 -17.49 -1.45 40.11
C ILE A 84 -17.05 -0.15 39.45
N ASP A 85 -17.74 0.30 38.40
CA ASP A 85 -17.45 1.58 37.74
C ASP A 85 -17.61 2.79 38.66
N LYS A 86 -18.63 2.75 39.54
CA LYS A 86 -18.88 3.81 40.52
C LYS A 86 -17.83 3.86 41.62
N LEU A 87 -17.30 2.70 42.03
CA LEU A 87 -16.18 2.58 42.97
C LEU A 87 -14.85 3.00 42.34
N TRP A 88 -14.62 2.62 41.08
CA TRP A 88 -13.43 3.02 40.32
C TRP A 88 -13.39 4.54 40.13
N SER A 89 -14.50 5.15 39.71
CA SER A 89 -14.61 6.60 39.53
C SER A 89 -14.23 7.39 40.80
N LYS A 90 -14.75 6.96 41.96
CA LYS A 90 -14.45 7.57 43.27
C LYS A 90 -12.98 7.40 43.71
N TYR A 91 -12.34 6.29 43.33
CA TYR A 91 -10.93 6.03 43.63
C TYR A 91 -10.01 6.91 42.76
N ARG A 92 -10.36 7.09 41.48
CA ARG A 92 -9.63 7.91 40.51
C ARG A 92 -9.59 9.38 40.93
N GLU A 93 -10.73 9.89 41.42
CA GLU A 93 -10.89 11.27 41.89
C GLU A 93 -10.06 11.59 43.15
N LYS A 94 -9.83 10.58 44.02
CA LYS A 94 -9.16 10.77 45.31
C LYS A 94 -7.66 10.53 45.28
N HIS A 95 -7.13 9.77 44.31
CA HIS A 95 -5.75 9.28 44.36
C HIS A 95 -4.88 9.53 43.12
N LEU A 96 -5.45 10.02 42.01
CA LEU A 96 -4.70 10.19 40.75
C LEU A 96 -4.58 11.63 40.24
N SER A 97 -5.11 12.63 40.96
CA SER A 97 -5.05 14.05 40.56
C SER A 97 -3.72 14.77 40.85
N GLY A 98 -2.61 14.04 41.10
CA GLY A 98 -1.34 14.68 41.50
C GLY A 98 -0.03 13.99 41.08
N LEU A 99 -0.05 13.03 40.14
CA LEU A 99 1.16 12.29 39.74
C LEU A 99 1.48 12.47 38.26
N ALA A 100 1.89 13.69 37.89
CA ALA A 100 2.67 13.92 36.69
C ALA A 100 4.16 13.91 37.08
N ASN A 101 4.95 13.09 36.40
CA ASN A 101 6.41 12.89 36.53
C ASN A 101 6.88 11.97 37.67
N LYS A 102 6.96 10.65 37.36
CA LYS A 102 8.05 9.71 37.75
C LYS A 102 7.74 8.30 37.22
N GLU A 103 8.38 7.89 36.13
CA GLU A 103 8.13 6.59 35.47
C GLU A 103 8.64 5.35 36.21
N ASN A 104 9.38 5.46 37.32
CA ASN A 104 9.97 4.30 38.00
C ASN A 104 9.28 3.85 39.30
N LEU A 105 8.05 4.27 39.57
CA LEU A 105 7.27 3.79 40.74
C LEU A 105 6.00 2.99 40.42
N LEU A 106 5.55 2.93 39.16
CA LEU A 106 4.36 2.15 38.80
C LEU A 106 4.57 0.63 38.87
N GLY A 107 5.79 0.14 38.58
CA GLY A 107 6.09 -1.29 38.61
C GLY A 107 6.04 -1.92 40.00
N PHE A 108 6.38 -1.17 41.05
CA PHE A 108 6.43 -1.70 42.42
C PHE A 108 5.08 -1.66 43.14
N CYS A 109 4.20 -0.71 42.80
CA CYS A 109 2.85 -0.64 43.36
C CYS A 109 1.91 -1.69 42.74
N PHE A 110 2.08 -2.02 41.45
CA PHE A 110 1.27 -3.05 40.79
C PHE A 110 1.54 -4.45 41.37
N MET A 111 2.79 -4.78 41.71
CA MET A 111 3.15 -6.07 42.32
C MET A 111 2.61 -6.26 43.74
N LYS A 112 2.48 -5.17 44.53
CA LYS A 112 1.93 -5.25 45.90
C LYS A 112 0.40 -5.38 45.94
N LEU A 113 -0.31 -4.79 44.97
CA LEU A 113 -1.76 -4.94 44.82
C LEU A 113 -2.16 -6.34 44.31
N PHE A 114 -1.34 -6.96 43.45
CA PHE A 114 -1.65 -8.25 42.84
C PHE A 114 -1.60 -9.44 43.83
N VAL A 115 -0.78 -9.35 44.89
CA VAL A 115 -0.51 -10.48 45.80
C VAL A 115 -1.49 -10.55 46.99
N CYS A 116 -2.18 -9.45 47.34
CA CYS A 116 -3.01 -9.39 48.54
C CYS A 116 -4.53 -9.51 48.30
N GLU A 117 -5.05 -9.21 47.11
CA GLU A 117 -6.50 -9.06 46.90
C GLU A 117 -7.21 -10.23 46.18
N TRP A 118 -6.49 -11.22 45.62
CA TRP A 118 -7.13 -12.32 44.87
C TRP A 118 -7.27 -13.64 45.64
N LYS A 119 -6.77 -13.72 46.89
CA LYS A 119 -6.99 -14.89 47.77
C LYS A 119 -8.47 -15.24 47.95
N PRO A 120 -9.39 -14.29 48.19
CA PRO A 120 -10.81 -14.58 48.36
C PRO A 120 -11.46 -15.04 47.05
N LEU A 121 -11.06 -14.46 45.90
CA LEU A 121 -11.65 -14.77 44.59
C LEU A 121 -11.24 -16.15 44.08
N ILE A 122 -9.98 -16.53 44.29
CA ILE A 122 -9.47 -17.87 43.97
C ILE A 122 -10.15 -18.93 44.86
N MET A 123 -10.38 -18.63 46.15
CA MET A 123 -11.14 -19.52 47.04
C MET A 123 -12.62 -19.63 46.63
N LEU A 124 -13.24 -18.54 46.18
CA LEU A 124 -14.61 -18.54 45.64
C LEU A 124 -14.73 -19.37 44.36
N MET A 125 -13.82 -19.19 43.39
CA MET A 125 -13.75 -19.99 42.17
C MET A 125 -13.53 -21.48 42.46
N MET A 126 -12.63 -21.80 43.38
CA MET A 126 -12.38 -23.19 43.81
C MET A 126 -13.61 -23.79 44.51
N SER A 127 -14.39 -22.99 45.26
CA SER A 127 -15.63 -23.44 45.90
C SER A 127 -16.78 -23.67 44.91
N SER A 128 -16.86 -22.85 43.85
CA SER A 128 -17.87 -22.98 42.79
C SER A 128 -17.54 -24.14 41.84
N LEU A 129 -16.25 -24.35 41.54
CA LEU A 129 -15.77 -25.50 40.77
C LEU A 129 -15.97 -26.81 41.56
N GLY A 130 -15.70 -26.80 42.87
CA GLY A 130 -15.97 -27.93 43.76
C GLY A 130 -17.46 -28.30 43.82
N ARG A 131 -18.35 -27.30 43.86
CA ARG A 131 -19.82 -27.50 43.79
C ARG A 131 -20.29 -28.03 42.44
N TYR A 132 -19.76 -27.51 41.34
CA TYR A 132 -20.07 -27.98 39.99
C TYR A 132 -19.66 -29.44 39.77
N ILE A 133 -18.51 -29.84 40.32
CA ILE A 133 -18.01 -31.22 40.26
C ILE A 133 -18.83 -32.15 41.18
N TRP A 134 -19.27 -31.67 42.34
CA TRP A 134 -20.13 -32.39 43.28
C TRP A 134 -21.50 -32.74 42.67
N ASP A 135 -22.13 -31.77 41.98
CA ASP A 135 -23.43 -31.94 41.32
C ASP A 135 -23.37 -32.88 40.11
N LYS A 136 -22.20 -33.06 39.49
CA LYS A 136 -22.01 -33.90 38.29
C LYS A 136 -21.63 -35.35 38.57
N LEU A 137 -21.00 -35.66 39.72
CA LEU A 137 -20.37 -36.97 39.96
C LEU A 137 -21.00 -37.79 41.10
N GLY A 138 -21.88 -37.21 41.91
CA GLY A 138 -22.58 -37.91 42.97
C GLY A 138 -21.71 -38.40 44.13
N ASP A 139 -22.39 -38.83 45.19
CA ASP A 139 -21.96 -38.85 46.60
C ASP A 139 -20.74 -39.74 46.95
N LYS A 140 -20.26 -40.57 46.02
CA LYS A 140 -19.09 -41.45 46.24
C LYS A 140 -17.81 -41.02 45.51
N GLN A 141 -17.87 -40.11 44.53
CA GLN A 141 -16.68 -39.60 43.83
C GLN A 141 -16.32 -38.16 44.22
N GLY A 142 -17.30 -37.33 44.61
CA GLY A 142 -17.05 -35.95 45.05
C GLY A 142 -16.15 -35.84 46.29
N THR A 143 -16.25 -36.79 47.23
CA THR A 143 -15.50 -36.79 48.48
C THR A 143 -14.00 -37.04 48.29
N LYS A 144 -13.60 -37.80 47.25
CA LYS A 144 -12.18 -38.04 46.94
C LYS A 144 -11.49 -36.82 46.30
N VAL A 145 -12.23 -36.04 45.51
CA VAL A 145 -11.70 -34.84 44.83
C VAL A 145 -11.56 -33.68 45.81
N CYS A 146 -12.50 -33.52 46.75
CA CYS A 146 -12.41 -32.50 47.81
C CYS A 146 -11.25 -32.73 48.79
N CYS A 147 -10.91 -33.99 49.12
CA CYS A 147 -9.73 -34.28 49.96
C CYS A 147 -8.41 -34.02 49.24
N TYR A 148 -8.34 -34.19 47.91
CA TYR A 148 -7.11 -33.94 47.13
C TYR A 148 -6.79 -32.44 46.97
N LEU A 149 -7.81 -31.59 46.95
CA LEU A 149 -7.65 -30.14 46.84
C LEU A 149 -7.19 -29.48 48.15
N SER A 150 -7.40 -30.13 49.31
CA SER A 150 -6.92 -29.59 50.60
C SER A 150 -5.43 -29.83 50.86
N GLU A 151 -4.80 -30.82 50.18
CA GLU A 151 -3.37 -31.15 50.32
C GLU A 151 -2.43 -30.36 49.40
N MET A 152 -2.95 -29.53 48.48
CA MET A 152 -2.12 -28.70 47.56
C MET A 152 -1.29 -27.59 48.27
N GLY A 153 -1.31 -27.52 49.59
CA GLY A 153 -0.71 -26.45 50.40
C GLY A 153 0.80 -26.49 50.64
N SER A 154 1.57 -27.44 50.10
CA SER A 154 3.02 -27.53 50.39
C SER A 154 3.87 -26.50 49.61
N SER A 155 5.05 -26.14 50.13
CA SER A 155 5.89 -25.06 49.57
C SER A 155 6.53 -25.40 48.21
N ARG A 156 6.55 -26.67 47.81
CA ARG A 156 7.12 -27.14 46.54
C ARG A 156 6.20 -26.89 45.34
N SER A 157 4.88 -27.07 45.50
CA SER A 157 3.89 -26.81 44.44
C SER A 157 3.82 -25.34 44.06
N ARG A 158 3.98 -24.42 45.03
CA ARG A 158 4.00 -22.97 44.79
C ARG A 158 5.22 -22.50 43.99
N ARG A 159 6.39 -23.13 44.18
CA ARG A 159 7.61 -22.80 43.41
C ARG A 159 7.55 -23.30 41.97
N ALA A 160 6.96 -24.47 41.75
CA ALA A 160 6.77 -25.03 40.40
C ALA A 160 5.76 -24.20 39.57
N LEU A 161 4.66 -23.76 40.19
CA LEU A 161 3.69 -22.87 39.56
C LEU A 161 4.29 -21.48 39.26
N ALA A 162 5.10 -20.93 40.17
CA ALA A 162 5.78 -19.65 39.93
C ALA A 162 6.82 -19.74 38.79
N PHE A 163 7.58 -20.83 38.71
CA PHE A 163 8.53 -21.07 37.61
C PHE A 163 7.82 -21.28 36.26
N MET A 164 6.70 -22.01 36.22
CA MET A 164 5.90 -22.14 34.99
C MET A 164 5.26 -20.82 34.58
N PHE A 165 4.81 -19.99 35.53
CA PHE A 165 4.24 -18.67 35.21
C PHE A 165 5.31 -17.69 34.68
N LEU A 166 6.54 -17.74 35.22
CA LEU A 166 7.69 -16.98 34.71
C LEU A 166 8.15 -17.47 33.33
N TYR A 167 8.10 -18.77 33.05
CA TYR A 167 8.45 -19.34 31.74
C TYR A 167 7.39 -19.01 30.67
N CYS A 168 6.11 -18.97 31.04
CA CYS A 168 5.02 -18.54 30.16
C CYS A 168 5.02 -17.02 29.91
N LEU A 169 5.51 -16.20 30.85
CA LEU A 169 5.70 -14.76 30.65
C LEU A 169 6.96 -14.42 29.84
N ALA A 170 7.98 -15.28 29.85
CA ALA A 170 9.19 -15.11 29.06
C ALA A 170 9.04 -15.52 27.58
N CYS A 171 7.97 -16.23 27.22
CA CYS A 171 7.79 -16.83 25.89
C CYS A 171 6.66 -16.17 25.08
N PRO A 172 6.75 -14.85 24.85
CA PRO A 172 6.44 -14.34 23.49
C PRO A 172 7.41 -13.24 22.99
N LEU A 173 8.56 -13.01 23.62
CA LEU A 173 9.42 -11.85 23.31
C LEU A 173 10.69 -12.15 22.49
N SER A 174 10.83 -13.30 21.84
CA SER A 174 11.86 -13.50 20.82
C SER A 174 11.33 -13.18 19.42
N GLN A 175 10.89 -11.94 19.20
CA GLN A 175 10.82 -11.40 17.85
C GLN A 175 12.18 -10.76 17.56
N SER A 176 12.82 -11.18 16.47
CA SER A 176 14.08 -10.62 16.00
C SER A 176 13.92 -9.12 15.79
N LEU A 177 14.52 -8.32 16.68
CA LEU A 177 14.63 -6.88 16.52
C LEU A 177 15.66 -6.61 15.43
N VAL A 178 15.22 -6.06 14.30
CA VAL A 178 16.14 -5.49 13.31
C VAL A 178 16.31 -4.02 13.73
N ASN A 179 17.48 -3.66 14.28
CA ASN A 179 17.84 -2.28 14.66
C ASN A 179 16.78 -1.51 15.49
N GLY A 180 16.02 -2.20 16.37
CA GLY A 180 15.00 -1.59 17.22
C GLY A 180 13.60 -1.43 16.61
N PHE A 181 13.42 -1.77 15.32
CA PHE A 181 12.12 -1.85 14.65
C PHE A 181 11.65 -3.31 14.55
N ARG A 182 10.33 -3.53 14.70
CA ARG A 182 9.71 -4.86 14.43
C ARG A 182 9.67 -5.06 12.92
N LYS A 183 9.77 -6.30 12.42
CA LYS A 183 9.62 -6.61 10.99
C LYS A 183 8.40 -5.90 10.37
N VAL A 184 8.53 -5.49 9.12
CA VAL A 184 7.48 -4.83 8.34
C VAL A 184 6.25 -5.74 8.25
N ARG A 185 5.11 -5.21 8.68
CA ARG A 185 3.77 -5.70 8.39
C ARG A 185 3.07 -4.55 7.67
N GLY A 186 3.17 -4.57 6.36
CA GLY A 186 2.87 -3.45 5.49
C GLY A 186 1.57 -3.62 4.70
N VAL A 187 1.06 -2.50 4.21
CA VAL A 187 0.02 -2.45 3.18
C VAL A 187 0.42 -1.40 2.14
N ASN A 188 0.28 -1.73 0.87
CA ASN A 188 0.51 -0.81 -0.24
C ASN A 188 -0.67 0.14 -0.40
N LEU A 189 -0.39 1.39 -0.76
CA LEU A 189 -1.39 2.39 -1.10
C LEU A 189 -1.53 2.52 -2.64
N GLY A 190 -1.64 1.38 -3.31
CA GLY A 190 -1.83 1.29 -4.77
C GLY A 190 -3.15 1.92 -5.22
N GLY A 191 -3.16 2.46 -6.45
CA GLY A 191 -4.30 3.17 -7.00
C GLY A 191 -4.55 4.56 -6.41
N TRP A 192 -3.69 5.09 -5.53
CA TRP A 192 -3.87 6.41 -4.90
C TRP A 192 -3.09 7.54 -5.58
N LEU A 193 -1.76 7.52 -5.46
CA LEU A 193 -0.85 8.54 -5.99
C LEU A 193 -0.34 8.21 -7.40
N VAL A 194 -0.34 6.91 -7.72
CA VAL A 194 -0.29 6.35 -9.06
C VAL A 194 -1.57 5.55 -9.25
N VAL A 195 -2.34 5.84 -10.28
CA VAL A 195 -3.69 5.29 -10.49
C VAL A 195 -3.68 4.16 -11.51
N GLU A 196 -4.54 3.17 -11.28
CA GLU A 196 -4.76 2.04 -12.16
C GLU A 196 -6.27 1.79 -12.27
N ARG A 197 -6.80 1.67 -13.49
CA ARG A 197 -8.23 1.50 -13.70
C ARG A 197 -8.79 0.26 -13.03
N TRP A 198 -8.07 -0.86 -13.02
CA TRP A 198 -8.60 -2.09 -12.42
C TRP A 198 -8.80 -1.97 -10.90
N ILE A 199 -8.07 -1.08 -10.21
CA ILE A 199 -8.27 -0.77 -8.78
C ILE A 199 -9.47 0.16 -8.59
N LYS A 200 -9.56 1.21 -9.41
CA LYS A 200 -10.65 2.21 -9.36
C LYS A 200 -11.19 2.54 -10.76
N PRO A 201 -12.05 1.67 -11.33
CA PRO A 201 -12.57 1.82 -12.71
C PRO A 201 -13.29 3.13 -12.96
N SER A 202 -14.08 3.57 -11.98
CA SER A 202 -14.90 4.79 -12.07
C SER A 202 -14.13 6.08 -12.31
N LEU A 203 -12.80 6.11 -12.14
CA LEU A 203 -11.99 7.25 -12.57
C LEU A 203 -11.96 7.42 -14.09
N PHE A 204 -12.18 6.35 -14.86
CA PHE A 204 -11.96 6.30 -16.30
C PHE A 204 -13.27 6.25 -17.11
N ASP A 205 -14.43 6.06 -16.48
CA ASP A 205 -15.69 5.76 -17.16
C ASP A 205 -16.24 6.92 -18.01
N GLU A 206 -15.93 8.17 -17.65
CA GLU A 206 -16.42 9.37 -18.35
C GLU A 206 -15.44 9.89 -19.41
N ILE A 207 -14.36 9.16 -19.72
CA ILE A 207 -13.40 9.59 -20.75
C ILE A 207 -14.05 9.49 -22.14
N PRO A 208 -14.15 10.60 -22.90
CA PRO A 208 -14.67 10.56 -24.27
C PRO A 208 -13.83 9.62 -25.14
N ASN A 209 -14.46 8.75 -25.93
CA ASN A 209 -13.75 7.72 -26.71
C ASN A 209 -12.72 6.95 -25.86
N GLY A 210 -13.12 6.52 -24.66
CA GLY A 210 -12.25 5.80 -23.70
C GLY A 210 -11.78 4.42 -24.16
N ASP A 211 -12.29 3.94 -25.30
CA ASP A 211 -11.79 2.76 -26.02
C ASP A 211 -10.64 3.09 -27.01
N MET A 212 -10.27 4.37 -27.15
CA MET A 212 -9.18 4.89 -27.98
C MET A 212 -8.24 5.77 -27.14
N LEU A 213 -7.60 5.16 -26.14
CA LEU A 213 -6.60 5.83 -25.29
C LEU A 213 -5.19 5.53 -25.80
N ASP A 214 -4.18 6.24 -25.31
CA ASP A 214 -2.80 5.96 -25.69
C ASP A 214 -2.45 4.50 -25.38
N GLY A 215 -1.88 3.83 -26.38
CA GLY A 215 -1.52 2.41 -26.31
C GLY A 215 -2.61 1.43 -26.71
N THR A 216 -3.86 1.87 -26.91
CA THR A 216 -4.89 1.04 -27.52
C THR A 216 -4.39 0.53 -28.87
N GLN A 217 -4.50 -0.78 -29.09
CA GLN A 217 -4.11 -1.45 -30.32
C GLN A 217 -5.32 -1.62 -31.23
N VAL A 218 -5.23 -1.13 -32.46
CA VAL A 218 -6.30 -1.14 -33.45
C VAL A 218 -5.87 -1.77 -34.77
N GLN A 219 -6.84 -2.36 -35.46
CA GLN A 219 -6.69 -2.92 -36.80
C GLN A 219 -7.76 -2.31 -37.70
N PHE A 220 -7.40 -2.01 -38.94
CA PHE A 220 -8.32 -1.43 -39.93
C PHE A 220 -8.50 -2.38 -41.10
N LYS A 221 -9.75 -2.70 -41.44
CA LYS A 221 -10.11 -3.55 -42.58
C LYS A 221 -10.92 -2.75 -43.59
N SER A 222 -10.46 -2.70 -44.84
CA SER A 222 -11.23 -2.11 -45.93
C SER A 222 -12.50 -2.91 -46.18
N VAL A 223 -13.65 -2.23 -46.23
CA VAL A 223 -14.94 -2.90 -46.50
C VAL A 223 -15.08 -3.31 -47.97
N THR A 224 -14.45 -2.58 -48.89
CA THR A 224 -14.50 -2.89 -50.33
C THR A 224 -13.55 -4.03 -50.71
N LEU A 225 -12.31 -3.99 -50.21
CA LEU A 225 -11.29 -5.00 -50.54
C LEU A 225 -11.39 -6.24 -49.64
N GLN A 226 -12.02 -6.12 -48.47
CA GLN A 226 -12.03 -7.14 -47.41
C GLN A 226 -10.61 -7.51 -46.94
N LYS A 227 -9.68 -6.55 -46.98
CA LYS A 227 -8.27 -6.69 -46.59
C LYS A 227 -7.90 -5.71 -45.47
N TYR A 228 -6.92 -6.08 -44.66
CA TYR A 228 -6.39 -5.26 -43.58
C TYR A 228 -5.28 -4.33 -44.06
N VAL A 229 -5.25 -3.14 -43.44
CA VAL A 229 -4.16 -2.18 -43.55
C VAL A 229 -2.92 -2.76 -42.87
N SER A 230 -1.77 -2.72 -43.54
CA SER A 230 -0.52 -3.34 -43.09
C SER A 230 0.67 -2.40 -43.25
N ALA A 231 1.42 -2.23 -42.16
CA ALA A 231 2.77 -1.70 -42.18
C ALA A 231 3.75 -2.88 -42.19
N ALA A 232 3.96 -3.45 -43.38
CA ALA A 232 4.82 -4.63 -43.56
C ALA A 232 6.21 -4.41 -42.93
N ASN A 233 6.79 -5.50 -42.39
CA ASN A 233 8.02 -5.48 -41.59
C ASN A 233 7.95 -4.62 -40.31
N GLY A 234 6.75 -4.19 -39.91
CA GLY A 234 6.52 -3.36 -38.73
C GLY A 234 6.70 -1.85 -38.97
N GLY A 235 7.06 -1.42 -40.17
CA GLY A 235 7.31 -0.02 -40.52
C GLY A 235 8.50 0.17 -41.46
N GLY A 236 8.85 1.42 -41.74
CA GLY A 236 9.97 1.83 -42.59
C GLY A 236 9.68 1.89 -44.10
N MET A 237 8.45 1.58 -44.52
CA MET A 237 8.07 1.52 -45.94
C MET A 237 6.60 1.93 -46.18
N ASN A 238 6.12 1.77 -47.41
CA ASN A 238 4.73 2.06 -47.78
C ASN A 238 3.75 1.18 -47.01
N VAL A 239 2.57 1.73 -46.72
CA VAL A 239 1.45 1.01 -46.12
C VAL A 239 0.52 0.48 -47.21
N THR A 240 0.17 -0.80 -47.09
CA THR A 240 -0.67 -1.52 -48.05
C THR A 240 -1.99 -1.94 -47.44
N VAL A 241 -2.95 -2.34 -48.28
CA VAL A 241 -4.27 -2.86 -47.85
C VAL A 241 -4.51 -4.23 -48.51
N ASP A 242 -3.66 -5.21 -48.20
CA ASP A 242 -3.55 -6.46 -48.96
C ASP A 242 -3.60 -7.75 -48.11
N ARG A 243 -3.78 -7.63 -46.80
CA ARG A 243 -3.71 -8.77 -45.86
C ARG A 243 -5.08 -9.37 -45.57
N ASP A 244 -5.19 -10.69 -45.63
CA ASP A 244 -6.44 -11.40 -45.30
C ASP A 244 -6.66 -11.58 -43.78
N ILE A 245 -5.57 -11.79 -43.05
CA ILE A 245 -5.58 -12.11 -41.62
C ILE A 245 -4.66 -11.11 -40.93
N PRO A 246 -5.12 -10.42 -39.89
CA PRO A 246 -4.29 -9.45 -39.19
C PRO A 246 -3.38 -10.14 -38.17
N SER A 247 -2.19 -9.59 -37.99
CA SER A 247 -1.25 -9.95 -36.95
C SER A 247 -0.51 -8.68 -36.48
N TRP A 248 0.78 -8.77 -36.18
CA TRP A 248 1.59 -7.67 -35.64
C TRP A 248 1.75 -6.48 -36.61
N TRP A 249 1.84 -6.73 -37.92
CA TRP A 249 2.07 -5.66 -38.91
C TRP A 249 0.80 -4.90 -39.29
N GLU A 250 -0.38 -5.49 -39.02
CA GLU A 250 -1.69 -4.90 -39.26
C GLU A 250 -2.26 -4.21 -38.01
N THR A 251 -1.51 -4.27 -36.90
CA THR A 251 -1.91 -3.72 -35.61
C THR A 251 -1.13 -2.44 -35.32
N PHE A 252 -1.88 -1.37 -35.08
CA PHE A 252 -1.33 -0.04 -34.80
C PHE A 252 -1.66 0.37 -33.37
N LYS A 253 -0.68 0.92 -32.65
CA LYS A 253 -0.90 1.56 -31.35
C LYS A 253 -1.39 2.99 -31.57
N ILE A 254 -2.44 3.38 -30.85
CA ILE A 254 -2.96 4.74 -30.86
C ILE A 254 -2.09 5.62 -29.97
N TRP A 255 -1.73 6.79 -30.49
CA TRP A 255 -1.29 7.94 -29.71
C TRP A 255 -2.36 9.01 -29.82
N ARG A 256 -2.98 9.35 -28.69
CA ARG A 256 -4.12 10.27 -28.66
C ARG A 256 -3.62 11.71 -28.59
N VAL A 257 -4.15 12.56 -29.47
CA VAL A 257 -3.84 14.00 -29.52
C VAL A 257 -5.02 14.82 -28.97
N SER A 258 -6.25 14.40 -29.27
CA SER A 258 -7.48 14.96 -28.70
C SER A 258 -8.57 13.89 -28.66
N GLU A 259 -9.81 14.27 -28.35
CA GLU A 259 -10.97 13.37 -28.38
C GLU A 259 -11.16 12.65 -29.73
N ASN A 260 -10.87 13.32 -30.85
CA ASN A 260 -11.07 12.79 -32.20
C ASN A 260 -9.80 12.75 -33.05
N MET A 261 -8.67 13.26 -32.56
CA MET A 261 -7.40 13.26 -33.28
C MET A 261 -6.43 12.23 -32.72
N PHE A 262 -5.88 11.42 -33.61
CA PHE A 262 -5.04 10.28 -33.27
C PHE A 262 -3.84 10.18 -34.22
N GLN A 263 -2.79 9.56 -33.73
CA GLN A 263 -1.60 9.16 -34.49
C GLN A 263 -1.49 7.64 -34.39
N PHE A 264 -1.10 6.99 -35.50
CA PHE A 264 -1.03 5.54 -35.58
C PHE A 264 0.42 5.08 -35.61
N ARG A 265 0.85 4.43 -34.54
CA ARG A 265 2.21 3.94 -34.37
C ARG A 265 2.29 2.46 -34.73
N CYS A 266 3.20 2.11 -35.62
CA CYS A 266 3.42 0.75 -36.10
C CYS A 266 4.24 -0.06 -35.09
N PHE A 267 4.31 -1.38 -35.29
CA PHE A 267 5.07 -2.29 -34.42
C PHE A 267 6.56 -1.92 -34.29
N GLY A 268 7.19 -1.49 -35.38
CA GLY A 268 8.59 -1.02 -35.43
C GLY A 268 8.80 0.38 -34.83
N GLY A 269 7.73 1.04 -34.40
CA GLY A 269 7.77 2.30 -33.67
C GLY A 269 7.59 3.56 -34.52
N GLN A 270 7.62 3.44 -35.86
CA GLN A 270 7.32 4.56 -36.77
C GLN A 270 5.83 4.85 -36.84
N PHE A 271 5.48 6.06 -37.27
CA PHE A 271 4.12 6.55 -37.43
C PHE A 271 3.69 6.56 -38.89
N LEU A 272 2.37 6.40 -39.09
CA LEU A 272 1.74 6.60 -40.39
C LEU A 272 1.82 8.07 -40.79
N THR A 273 2.45 8.36 -41.91
CA THR A 273 2.66 9.70 -42.44
C THR A 273 2.03 9.87 -43.82
N SER A 274 1.45 11.06 -44.02
CA SER A 274 0.95 11.54 -45.30
C SER A 274 2.02 12.24 -46.16
N ARG A 275 3.26 12.35 -45.67
CA ARG A 275 4.37 12.98 -46.40
C ARG A 275 4.98 12.03 -47.43
N SER A 276 4.25 11.79 -48.51
CA SER A 276 4.76 11.01 -49.65
C SER A 276 4.58 11.75 -50.97
N GLU A 277 5.41 11.39 -51.94
CA GLU A 277 5.08 11.60 -53.35
C GLU A 277 3.90 10.67 -53.72
N GLY A 278 2.93 11.18 -54.49
CA GLY A 278 1.83 10.36 -55.01
C GLY A 278 0.68 10.06 -54.03
N ASN A 279 0.53 10.84 -52.95
CA ASN A 279 -0.59 10.75 -52.00
C ASN A 279 -0.70 9.43 -51.21
N VAL A 280 0.36 8.63 -51.12
CA VAL A 280 0.38 7.32 -50.45
C VAL A 280 0.74 7.48 -48.96
N ILE A 281 0.15 6.66 -48.09
CA ILE A 281 0.55 6.60 -46.69
C ILE A 281 1.81 5.74 -46.53
N LEU A 282 2.79 6.28 -45.81
CA LEU A 282 4.03 5.59 -45.43
C LEU A 282 4.05 5.34 -43.92
N ALA A 283 4.84 4.36 -43.46
CA ALA A 283 5.08 4.09 -42.05
C ALA A 283 6.53 4.44 -41.67
N THR A 284 6.98 5.67 -41.93
CA THR A 284 8.41 6.03 -41.90
C THR A 284 8.77 7.12 -40.90
N ALA A 285 7.79 7.79 -40.29
CA ALA A 285 8.06 8.90 -39.38
C ALA A 285 8.46 8.40 -37.98
N ASP A 286 9.64 8.75 -37.49
CA ASP A 286 10.07 8.38 -36.13
C ASP A 286 9.40 9.24 -35.04
N ILE A 287 9.05 10.48 -35.39
CA ILE A 287 8.40 11.46 -34.50
C ILE A 287 7.16 11.99 -35.21
N PRO A 288 5.98 11.92 -34.59
CA PRO A 288 4.77 12.36 -35.22
C PRO A 288 4.59 13.88 -35.09
N THR A 289 4.10 14.50 -36.15
CA THR A 289 3.76 15.92 -36.25
C THR A 289 2.32 16.06 -36.76
N VAL A 290 1.94 17.27 -37.20
CA VAL A 290 0.65 17.52 -37.84
C VAL A 290 0.38 16.63 -39.06
N SER A 291 1.42 16.15 -39.75
CA SER A 291 1.28 15.29 -40.94
C SER A 291 1.01 13.81 -40.62
N GLU A 292 1.18 13.42 -39.35
CA GLU A 292 0.95 12.07 -38.82
C GLU A 292 -0.30 12.02 -37.94
N THR A 293 -1.01 13.16 -37.80
CA THR A 293 -2.24 13.28 -37.03
C THR A 293 -3.45 13.20 -37.95
N TYR A 294 -4.40 12.34 -37.58
CA TYR A 294 -5.63 12.09 -38.32
C TYR A 294 -6.84 12.30 -37.42
N ILE A 295 -7.91 12.85 -38.00
CA ILE A 295 -9.24 12.85 -37.39
C ILE A 295 -9.88 11.49 -37.68
N VAL A 296 -10.40 10.82 -36.65
CA VAL A 296 -11.14 9.57 -36.79
C VAL A 296 -12.61 9.84 -36.53
N GLU A 297 -13.42 9.72 -37.58
CA GLU A 297 -14.88 9.78 -37.53
C GLU A 297 -15.40 8.34 -37.40
N ARG A 298 -16.35 8.09 -36.49
CA ARG A 298 -16.84 6.73 -36.19
C ARG A 298 -18.36 6.61 -36.34
N ASN A 299 -18.80 5.48 -36.88
CA ASN A 299 -20.19 5.03 -36.87
C ASN A 299 -20.22 3.53 -36.54
N ASN A 300 -20.47 3.21 -35.27
CA ASN A 300 -20.29 1.86 -34.72
C ASN A 300 -18.85 1.34 -34.96
N THR A 301 -18.71 0.24 -35.70
CA THR A 301 -17.42 -0.35 -36.07
C THR A 301 -16.80 0.26 -37.31
N LYS A 302 -17.58 1.05 -38.09
CA LYS A 302 -17.07 1.72 -39.29
C LYS A 302 -16.39 3.02 -38.92
N VAL A 303 -15.30 3.32 -39.61
CA VAL A 303 -14.53 4.54 -39.44
C VAL A 303 -14.17 5.18 -40.77
N HIS A 304 -14.09 6.50 -40.76
CA HIS A 304 -13.42 7.31 -41.76
C HIS A 304 -12.20 7.96 -41.13
N ILE A 305 -11.06 7.89 -41.81
CA ILE A 305 -9.81 8.48 -41.34
C ILE A 305 -9.52 9.68 -42.22
N LYS A 306 -9.42 10.85 -41.61
CA LYS A 306 -9.37 12.14 -42.30
C LYS A 306 -8.09 12.89 -41.94
N LEU A 307 -7.43 13.47 -42.93
CA LEU A 307 -6.30 14.37 -42.71
C LEU A 307 -6.79 15.70 -42.14
N LEU A 308 -5.93 16.42 -41.44
CA LEU A 308 -6.23 17.79 -40.99
C LEU A 308 -6.48 18.77 -42.15
N SER A 309 -6.03 18.44 -43.37
CA SER A 309 -6.34 19.19 -44.60
C SER A 309 -7.77 19.00 -45.09
N GLY A 310 -8.49 18.00 -44.58
CA GLY A 310 -9.87 17.69 -44.93
C GLY A 310 -10.08 16.48 -45.84
N ASN A 311 -9.03 15.98 -46.50
CA ASN A 311 -9.14 14.79 -47.36
C ASN A 311 -9.25 13.50 -46.55
N TYR A 312 -9.92 12.50 -47.11
CA TYR A 312 -10.10 11.18 -46.49
C TYR A 312 -9.11 10.15 -47.03
N LEU A 313 -8.72 9.20 -46.16
CA LEU A 313 -7.97 8.04 -46.58
C LEU A 313 -8.84 7.11 -47.43
N GLN A 314 -8.25 6.46 -48.42
CA GLN A 314 -8.90 5.42 -49.22
C GLN A 314 -8.01 4.20 -49.45
N ALA A 315 -8.64 3.03 -49.53
CA ALA A 315 -8.04 1.79 -50.01
C ALA A 315 -8.34 1.62 -51.51
N THR A 316 -7.30 1.65 -52.34
CA THR A 316 -7.43 1.58 -53.80
C THR A 316 -7.36 0.14 -54.32
N GLU A 317 -7.82 -0.10 -55.55
CA GLU A 317 -7.83 -1.43 -56.17
C GLU A 317 -6.43 -2.04 -56.37
N ASP A 318 -5.38 -1.21 -56.43
CA ASP A 318 -3.97 -1.62 -56.44
C ASP A 318 -3.37 -1.82 -55.03
N TYR A 319 -4.24 -1.94 -54.02
CA TYR A 319 -3.93 -2.23 -52.62
C TYR A 319 -3.07 -1.16 -51.91
N GLN A 320 -3.18 0.10 -52.33
CA GLN A 320 -2.52 1.22 -51.70
C GLN A 320 -3.46 1.92 -50.70
N LEU A 321 -2.90 2.44 -49.60
CA LEU A 321 -3.60 3.38 -48.72
C LEU A 321 -3.23 4.80 -49.16
N LYS A 322 -4.19 5.55 -49.70
CA LYS A 322 -3.98 6.92 -50.21
C LYS A 322 -4.76 7.97 -49.44
N THR A 323 -4.42 9.24 -49.66
CA THR A 323 -4.93 10.43 -48.95
C THR A 323 -5.84 11.32 -49.79
N ASP A 324 -6.29 10.84 -50.96
CA ASP A 324 -6.94 11.62 -52.00
C ASP A 324 -8.33 11.09 -52.38
N TYR A 325 -9.09 10.59 -51.40
CA TYR A 325 -10.50 10.29 -51.63
C TYR A 325 -11.25 11.57 -52.04
N ASP A 326 -12.04 11.48 -53.10
CA ASP A 326 -12.74 12.63 -53.68
C ASP A 326 -14.07 12.87 -52.96
N GLY A 327 -14.18 14.00 -52.26
CA GLY A 327 -15.37 14.43 -51.53
C GLY A 327 -15.50 13.86 -50.11
N GLU A 328 -16.71 13.98 -49.56
CA GLU A 328 -17.06 13.47 -48.23
C GLU A 328 -17.71 12.08 -48.35
N PRO A 329 -17.13 11.02 -47.77
CA PRO A 329 -17.64 9.68 -47.90
C PRO A 329 -18.96 9.49 -47.14
N GLY A 330 -19.88 8.72 -47.73
CA GLY A 330 -21.00 8.14 -47.01
C GLY A 330 -20.58 7.00 -46.08
N TRP A 331 -21.50 6.51 -45.24
CA TRP A 331 -21.29 5.33 -44.39
C TRP A 331 -21.60 4.00 -45.10
N ASP A 332 -21.86 4.05 -46.41
CA ASP A 332 -21.94 2.89 -47.29
C ASP A 332 -20.56 2.24 -47.50
N ASP A 333 -20.56 1.08 -48.15
CA ASP A 333 -19.33 0.34 -48.42
C ASP A 333 -18.61 0.98 -49.61
N ASN A 334 -17.69 1.88 -49.30
CA ASN A 334 -16.89 2.62 -50.27
C ASN A 334 -15.40 2.58 -49.92
N ALA A 335 -14.55 3.08 -50.81
CA ALA A 335 -13.09 2.99 -50.69
C ALA A 335 -12.51 3.70 -49.46
N ALA A 336 -13.21 4.68 -48.88
CA ALA A 336 -12.78 5.40 -47.68
C ALA A 336 -13.32 4.81 -46.37
N THR A 337 -14.24 3.84 -46.44
CA THR A 337 -14.83 3.19 -45.27
C THR A 337 -13.99 2.01 -44.81
N PHE A 338 -13.60 2.01 -43.53
CA PHE A 338 -12.89 0.91 -42.89
C PHE A 338 -13.69 0.37 -41.70
N GLU A 339 -13.63 -0.93 -41.44
CA GLU A 339 -13.98 -1.50 -40.14
C GLU A 339 -12.77 -1.38 -39.21
N MET A 340 -12.98 -0.81 -38.03
CA MET A 340 -11.97 -0.74 -36.97
C MET A 340 -12.25 -1.81 -35.91
N VAL A 341 -11.23 -2.59 -35.60
CA VAL A 341 -11.24 -3.55 -34.50
C VAL A 341 -10.30 -3.08 -33.40
N ILE A 342 -10.79 -2.99 -32.17
CA ILE A 342 -9.95 -2.83 -30.99
C ILE A 342 -9.35 -4.21 -30.67
N TYR A 343 -8.08 -4.40 -31.00
CA TYR A 343 -7.37 -5.66 -30.79
C TYR A 343 -6.99 -5.84 -29.31
N ALA A 344 -6.50 -4.78 -28.67
CA ALA A 344 -6.19 -4.77 -27.25
C ALA A 344 -6.34 -3.36 -26.66
N ASN A 345 -6.79 -3.25 -25.42
CA ASN A 345 -6.94 -1.98 -24.71
C ASN A 345 -6.59 -2.21 -23.24
N ASN A 346 -5.30 -2.39 -22.96
CA ASN A 346 -4.85 -2.88 -21.65
C ASN A 346 -4.22 -1.80 -20.77
N LEU A 347 -3.91 -0.61 -21.32
CA LEU A 347 -3.25 0.46 -20.57
C LEU A 347 -4.28 1.48 -20.08
N HIS A 348 -4.45 1.54 -18.77
CA HIS A 348 -5.33 2.53 -18.13
C HIS A 348 -4.72 3.05 -16.82
N GLY A 349 -3.62 3.79 -16.94
CA GLY A 349 -2.92 4.42 -15.82
C GLY A 349 -3.01 5.94 -15.83
N ASP A 350 -2.14 6.62 -15.05
CA ASP A 350 -2.07 8.09 -14.99
C ASP A 350 -1.96 8.75 -16.37
N PHE A 351 -1.15 8.18 -17.28
CA PHE A 351 -0.95 8.75 -18.61
C PHE A 351 -2.27 8.78 -19.39
N GLN A 352 -2.96 7.65 -19.48
CA GLN A 352 -4.21 7.53 -20.24
C GLN A 352 -5.35 8.32 -19.61
N LEU A 353 -5.45 8.35 -18.27
CA LEU A 353 -6.46 9.18 -17.60
C LEU A 353 -6.24 10.66 -17.92
N ALA A 354 -5.00 11.12 -17.72
CA ALA A 354 -4.72 12.55 -17.82
C ALA A 354 -4.79 13.06 -19.27
N ASN A 355 -4.28 12.29 -20.23
CA ASN A 355 -4.43 12.65 -21.64
C ASN A 355 -5.86 12.45 -22.16
N GLY A 356 -6.58 11.44 -21.66
CA GLY A 356 -7.94 11.12 -22.06
C GLY A 356 -8.95 12.22 -21.74
N TYR A 357 -8.93 12.73 -20.51
CA TYR A 357 -9.77 13.85 -20.08
C TYR A 357 -9.23 15.23 -20.50
N GLY A 358 -7.92 15.34 -20.74
CA GLY A 358 -7.22 16.61 -20.82
C GLY A 358 -6.95 17.23 -19.44
N GLN A 359 -6.04 18.20 -19.42
CA GLN A 359 -5.44 18.76 -18.21
C GLN A 359 -6.44 19.22 -17.14
N ASP A 360 -7.44 20.02 -17.50
CA ASP A 360 -8.32 20.65 -16.51
C ASP A 360 -9.26 19.65 -15.83
N LYS A 361 -9.88 18.77 -16.62
CA LYS A 361 -10.80 17.77 -16.09
C LYS A 361 -10.05 16.66 -15.34
N ALA A 362 -8.88 16.24 -15.83
CA ALA A 362 -8.02 15.31 -15.11
C ALA A 362 -7.56 15.88 -13.75
N ARG A 363 -7.24 17.18 -13.69
CA ARG A 363 -6.91 17.87 -12.43
C ARG A 363 -8.04 17.81 -11.42
N GLU A 364 -9.28 18.12 -11.83
CA GLU A 364 -10.45 18.02 -10.96
C GLU A 364 -10.60 16.59 -10.38
N ILE A 365 -10.55 15.58 -11.26
CA ILE A 365 -10.75 14.17 -10.91
C ILE A 365 -9.66 13.67 -9.95
N LEU A 366 -8.39 13.87 -10.30
CA LEU A 366 -7.27 13.35 -9.52
C LEU A 366 -7.10 14.09 -8.19
N MET A 367 -7.36 15.40 -8.13
CA MET A 367 -7.34 16.13 -6.86
C MET A 367 -8.43 15.64 -5.90
N ASN A 368 -9.63 15.38 -6.42
CA ASN A 368 -10.71 14.82 -5.59
C ASN A 368 -10.34 13.39 -5.12
N HIS A 369 -9.90 12.54 -6.04
CA HIS A 369 -9.47 11.16 -5.74
C HIS A 369 -8.40 11.13 -4.64
N ARG A 370 -7.31 11.91 -4.80
CA ARG A 370 -6.21 11.96 -3.82
C ARG A 370 -6.64 12.49 -2.45
N ARG A 371 -7.75 13.24 -2.36
CA ARG A 371 -8.31 13.76 -1.11
C ARG A 371 -9.22 12.76 -0.40
N THR A 372 -9.90 11.88 -1.14
CA THR A 372 -10.98 11.05 -0.60
C THR A 372 -10.70 9.55 -0.61
N PHE A 373 -9.75 9.07 -1.41
CA PHE A 373 -9.48 7.64 -1.55
C PHE A 373 -8.72 7.06 -0.36
N VAL A 374 -7.64 7.74 0.05
CA VAL A 374 -6.91 7.45 1.30
C VAL A 374 -7.00 8.66 2.23
N THR A 375 -7.40 8.42 3.48
CA THR A 375 -7.59 9.45 4.51
C THR A 375 -6.92 9.05 5.85
N ALA A 376 -7.01 9.92 6.86
CA ALA A 376 -6.48 9.64 8.20
C ALA A 376 -7.16 8.41 8.84
N GLU A 377 -8.44 8.19 8.56
CA GLU A 377 -9.22 7.05 9.06
C GLU A 377 -8.63 5.72 8.59
N ASP A 378 -8.04 5.68 7.39
CA ASP A 378 -7.39 4.48 6.88
C ASP A 378 -6.12 4.14 7.67
N PHE A 379 -5.34 5.16 8.05
CA PHE A 379 -4.18 4.97 8.92
C PHE A 379 -4.59 4.51 10.32
N SER A 380 -5.71 5.04 10.85
CA SER A 380 -6.31 4.54 12.10
C SER A 380 -6.67 3.06 11.98
N PHE A 381 -7.39 2.68 10.92
CA PHE A 381 -7.77 1.31 10.64
C PHE A 381 -6.55 0.38 10.56
N LEU A 382 -5.51 0.77 9.82
CA LEU A 382 -4.29 -0.01 9.69
C LEU A 382 -3.60 -0.23 11.05
N SER A 383 -3.46 0.84 11.83
CA SER A 383 -2.85 0.80 13.17
C SER A 383 -3.64 -0.12 14.13
N GLU A 384 -4.97 -0.02 14.14
CA GLU A 384 -5.86 -0.88 14.93
C GLU A 384 -5.75 -2.38 14.58
N HIS A 385 -5.38 -2.70 13.34
CA HIS A 385 -5.20 -4.07 12.87
C HIS A 385 -3.74 -4.55 12.93
N GLY A 386 -2.87 -3.77 13.57
CA GLY A 386 -1.47 -4.13 13.82
C GLY A 386 -0.58 -4.09 12.58
N ILE A 387 -0.98 -3.34 11.56
CA ILE A 387 -0.12 -2.88 10.46
C ILE A 387 0.74 -1.74 10.97
N ASN A 388 2.03 -1.80 10.65
CA ASN A 388 3.03 -0.86 11.17
C ASN A 388 3.73 -0.04 10.08
N THR A 389 3.45 -0.34 8.81
CA THR A 389 4.11 0.29 7.67
C THR A 389 3.11 0.47 6.52
N VAL A 390 3.23 1.55 5.78
CA VAL A 390 2.61 1.71 4.45
C VAL A 390 3.69 1.86 3.39
N ARG A 391 3.49 1.21 2.24
CA ARG A 391 4.30 1.41 1.03
C ARG A 391 3.51 2.30 0.09
N ILE A 392 4.10 3.42 -0.33
CA ILE A 392 3.41 4.49 -1.04
C ILE A 392 4.01 4.66 -2.44
N PRO A 393 3.36 4.09 -3.47
CA PRO A 393 3.72 4.31 -4.86
C PRO A 393 3.70 5.79 -5.24
N VAL A 394 4.75 6.30 -5.88
CA VAL A 394 4.81 7.65 -6.45
C VAL A 394 5.33 7.63 -7.89
N GLY A 395 4.83 8.55 -8.70
CA GLY A 395 5.34 8.78 -10.05
C GLY A 395 6.42 9.86 -10.10
N TRP A 396 7.35 9.73 -11.05
CA TRP A 396 8.49 10.63 -11.22
C TRP A 396 8.12 12.11 -11.36
N TRP A 397 6.93 12.40 -11.88
CA TRP A 397 6.42 13.76 -12.06
C TRP A 397 6.26 14.54 -10.75
N ILE A 398 6.26 13.85 -9.60
CA ILE A 398 6.18 14.45 -8.26
C ILE A 398 7.25 15.52 -8.00
N VAL A 399 8.43 15.41 -8.62
CA VAL A 399 9.55 16.36 -8.45
C VAL A 399 9.24 17.76 -9.01
N GLN A 400 8.26 17.85 -9.92
CA GLN A 400 7.83 19.10 -10.54
C GLN A 400 6.45 19.58 -10.04
N ASP A 401 5.97 19.06 -8.90
CA ASP A 401 4.74 19.54 -8.30
C ASP A 401 4.83 21.04 -7.92
N PRO A 402 3.74 21.82 -8.09
CA PRO A 402 2.39 21.39 -8.47
C PRO A 402 2.13 21.32 -9.99
N ASP A 403 3.12 21.65 -10.81
CA ASP A 403 2.98 21.84 -12.27
C ASP A 403 3.88 20.88 -13.05
N PRO A 404 3.64 19.55 -12.98
CA PRO A 404 4.43 18.58 -13.72
C PRO A 404 4.25 18.70 -15.24
N PRO A 405 5.17 18.11 -16.03
CA PRO A 405 5.04 18.10 -17.47
C PRO A 405 3.79 17.34 -17.92
N ALA A 406 3.13 17.85 -18.95
CA ALA A 406 1.97 17.21 -19.54
C ALA A 406 2.30 15.78 -20.05
N PRO A 407 1.36 14.82 -19.96
CA PRO A 407 -0.01 15.00 -19.49
C PRO A 407 -0.18 14.88 -17.97
N PHE A 408 0.88 14.62 -17.20
CA PHE A 408 0.77 14.36 -15.77
C PHE A 408 0.15 15.53 -14.99
N ILE A 409 -0.46 15.20 -13.85
CA ILE A 409 -1.24 16.12 -13.03
C ILE A 409 -0.69 16.17 -11.61
N GLY A 410 -0.30 17.36 -11.18
CA GLY A 410 0.34 17.57 -9.89
C GLY A 410 -0.58 17.50 -8.67
N GLY A 411 0.00 17.63 -7.48
CA GLY A 411 -0.69 17.53 -6.19
C GLY A 411 -0.43 16.20 -5.45
N THR A 412 0.46 15.37 -5.99
CA THR A 412 0.92 14.12 -5.38
C THR A 412 1.78 14.39 -4.15
N LEU A 413 2.67 15.39 -4.19
CA LEU A 413 3.56 15.77 -3.10
C LEU A 413 2.79 16.21 -1.85
N ALA A 414 1.78 17.05 -2.03
CA ALA A 414 0.92 17.49 -0.93
C ALA A 414 0.12 16.33 -0.31
N ALA A 415 -0.22 15.31 -1.08
CA ALA A 415 -0.87 14.11 -0.57
C ALA A 415 0.10 13.20 0.18
N LEU A 416 1.33 13.05 -0.33
CA LEU A 416 2.41 12.33 0.36
C LEU A 416 2.76 12.98 1.70
N ASP A 417 2.87 14.30 1.77
CA ASP A 417 3.11 15.04 3.03
C ASP A 417 2.01 14.78 4.07
N ARG A 418 0.74 14.69 3.64
CA ARG A 418 -0.37 14.32 4.53
C ARG A 418 -0.24 12.87 5.01
N ALA A 419 0.15 11.95 4.13
CA ALA A 419 0.41 10.55 4.50
C ALA A 419 1.44 10.45 5.62
N PHE A 420 2.57 11.16 5.50
CA PHE A 420 3.60 11.22 6.54
C PHE A 420 3.09 11.80 7.86
N SER A 421 2.22 12.82 7.79
CA SER A 421 1.59 13.41 8.97
C SER A 421 0.65 12.41 9.68
N TRP A 422 -0.16 11.66 8.92
CA TRP A 422 -1.01 10.60 9.47
C TRP A 422 -0.17 9.44 10.03
N ALA A 423 0.89 9.05 9.32
CA ALA A 423 1.81 8.00 9.74
C ALA A 423 2.41 8.30 11.13
N GLU A 424 2.80 9.54 11.38
CA GLU A 424 3.31 9.95 12.69
C GLU A 424 2.25 9.82 13.80
N VAL A 425 1.03 10.30 13.55
CA VAL A 425 -0.10 10.23 14.50
C VAL A 425 -0.42 8.78 14.89
N TYR A 426 -0.41 7.87 13.91
CA TYR A 426 -0.83 6.48 14.11
C TYR A 426 0.33 5.50 14.34
N ASN A 427 1.56 6.02 14.50
CA ASN A 427 2.80 5.24 14.67
C ASN A 427 3.00 4.18 13.57
N ILE A 428 2.74 4.60 12.34
CA ILE A 428 3.00 3.85 11.10
C ILE A 428 4.25 4.44 10.46
N ARG A 429 5.08 3.59 9.84
CA ARG A 429 6.20 4.05 9.02
C ARG A 429 5.86 4.06 7.54
N CYS A 430 6.57 4.86 6.77
CA CYS A 430 6.38 5.01 5.32
C CYS A 430 7.59 4.46 4.57
N ILE A 431 7.32 3.62 3.57
CA ILE A 431 8.23 3.35 2.46
C ILE A 431 7.75 4.18 1.27
N ILE A 432 8.60 5.05 0.74
CA ILE A 432 8.30 5.77 -0.51
C ILE A 432 8.81 4.91 -1.65
N ASP A 433 7.97 4.62 -2.64
CA ASP A 433 8.30 3.75 -3.76
C ASP A 433 8.21 4.50 -5.09
N LEU A 434 9.33 4.62 -5.81
CA LEU A 434 9.32 5.14 -7.17
C LEU A 434 8.69 4.11 -8.12
N HIS A 435 7.37 4.18 -8.20
CA HIS A 435 6.53 3.20 -8.87
C HIS A 435 6.44 3.41 -10.38
N ALA A 436 6.47 4.67 -10.82
CA ALA A 436 6.46 5.04 -12.23
C ALA A 436 7.66 5.93 -12.56
N ALA A 437 8.61 5.40 -13.32
CA ALA A 437 9.79 6.13 -13.77
C ALA A 437 9.59 6.75 -15.17
N PRO A 438 10.31 7.83 -15.53
CA PRO A 438 10.19 8.44 -16.84
C PRO A 438 10.56 7.42 -17.94
N GLY A 439 9.78 7.43 -19.02
CA GLY A 439 9.92 6.44 -20.11
C GLY A 439 9.41 5.04 -19.79
N SER A 440 8.90 4.79 -18.58
CA SER A 440 8.44 3.49 -18.07
C SER A 440 9.53 2.41 -18.04
N GLN A 441 9.65 1.76 -16.89
CA GLN A 441 10.61 0.67 -16.64
C GLN A 441 10.05 -0.71 -17.01
N ASN A 442 8.75 -0.84 -17.27
CA ASN A 442 8.13 -2.14 -17.53
C ASN A 442 7.01 -2.18 -18.59
N GLY A 443 6.58 -1.05 -19.12
CA GLY A 443 5.63 -0.99 -20.22
C GLY A 443 4.17 -1.21 -19.79
N MET A 444 3.89 -1.15 -18.49
CA MET A 444 2.56 -1.39 -17.94
C MET A 444 1.90 -0.08 -17.46
N GLU A 445 0.60 -0.13 -17.18
CA GLU A 445 -0.19 1.02 -16.72
C GLU A 445 0.27 1.58 -15.38
N HIS A 446 0.69 0.72 -14.45
CA HIS A 446 1.19 1.13 -13.13
C HIS A 446 2.57 1.84 -13.17
N SER A 447 3.31 1.75 -14.28
CA SER A 447 4.51 2.57 -14.50
C SER A 447 4.23 3.77 -15.41
N ALA A 448 2.94 4.08 -15.62
CA ALA A 448 2.44 5.14 -16.48
C ALA A 448 3.00 5.07 -17.92
N SER A 449 3.20 3.86 -18.45
CA SER A 449 3.60 3.71 -19.85
C SER A 449 2.55 4.32 -20.78
N ARG A 450 3.00 5.11 -21.75
CA ARG A 450 2.13 5.72 -22.76
C ARG A 450 1.50 4.67 -23.66
N ASP A 451 2.31 3.75 -24.18
CA ASP A 451 1.89 2.81 -25.23
C ASP A 451 2.48 1.40 -25.07
N GLY A 452 3.00 1.10 -23.88
CA GLY A 452 3.64 -0.16 -23.55
C GLY A 452 5.10 -0.26 -23.97
N SER A 453 5.71 0.85 -24.41
CA SER A 453 7.16 0.94 -24.57
C SER A 453 7.88 1.01 -23.21
N VAL A 454 9.10 0.48 -23.20
CA VAL A 454 10.04 0.53 -22.07
C VAL A 454 11.26 1.31 -22.53
N ASN A 455 11.32 2.59 -22.18
CA ASN A 455 12.39 3.49 -22.59
C ASN A 455 13.30 3.91 -21.42
N TRP A 456 12.91 3.58 -20.18
CA TRP A 456 13.64 3.95 -18.97
C TRP A 456 15.15 3.68 -19.00
N PRO A 457 15.68 2.59 -19.60
CA PRO A 457 17.14 2.33 -19.63
C PRO A 457 17.98 3.38 -20.36
N SER A 458 17.38 4.42 -20.94
CA SER A 458 18.12 5.57 -21.49
C SER A 458 18.84 6.36 -20.39
N ALA A 459 20.01 6.91 -20.71
CA ALA A 459 20.80 7.70 -19.76
C ALA A 459 20.05 8.93 -19.23
N GLU A 460 19.20 9.54 -20.06
CA GLU A 460 18.36 10.68 -19.68
C GLU A 460 17.33 10.28 -18.60
N TYR A 461 16.56 9.22 -18.84
CA TYR A 461 15.52 8.78 -17.90
C TYR A 461 16.09 8.18 -16.62
N VAL A 462 17.23 7.49 -16.70
CA VAL A 462 17.96 7.04 -15.50
C VAL A 462 18.40 8.24 -14.65
N THR A 463 18.89 9.32 -15.26
CA THR A 463 19.28 10.54 -14.54
C THR A 463 18.07 11.20 -13.89
N GLN A 464 16.97 11.37 -14.63
CA GLN A 464 15.73 11.94 -14.08
C GLN A 464 15.17 11.09 -12.93
N SER A 465 15.27 9.76 -12.99
CA SER A 465 14.91 8.91 -11.85
C SER A 465 15.78 9.17 -10.61
N LEU A 466 17.09 9.34 -10.79
CA LEU A 466 17.99 9.68 -9.67
C LEU A 466 17.66 11.04 -9.07
N ASP A 467 17.27 12.03 -9.88
CA ASP A 467 16.82 13.34 -9.40
C ASP A 467 15.57 13.22 -8.50
N VAL A 468 14.66 12.30 -8.84
CA VAL A 468 13.48 12.00 -8.00
C VAL A 468 13.90 11.37 -6.67
N ILE A 469 14.82 10.41 -6.69
CA ILE A 469 15.35 9.80 -5.46
C ILE A 469 16.04 10.82 -4.58
N GLU A 470 16.84 11.73 -5.16
CA GLU A 470 17.47 12.82 -4.41
C GLU A 470 16.43 13.73 -3.77
N PHE A 471 15.44 14.18 -4.56
CA PHE A 471 14.37 15.05 -4.08
C PHE A 471 13.61 14.44 -2.89
N LEU A 472 13.19 13.17 -3.00
CA LEU A 472 12.43 12.48 -1.95
C LEU A 472 13.31 12.22 -0.72
N SER A 473 14.57 11.84 -0.93
CA SER A 473 15.54 11.63 0.16
C SER A 473 15.77 12.90 0.96
N ALA A 474 16.05 14.00 0.27
CA ALA A 474 16.29 15.30 0.89
C ALA A 474 15.08 15.81 1.67
N ARG A 475 13.86 15.61 1.13
CA ARG A 475 12.62 16.10 1.75
C ARG A 475 12.25 15.35 3.03
N TYR A 476 12.38 14.03 3.04
CA TYR A 476 11.85 13.19 4.12
C TYR A 476 12.91 12.64 5.07
N ALA A 477 14.21 12.91 4.85
CA ALA A 477 15.32 12.37 5.66
C ALA A 477 15.15 12.58 7.18
N ASP A 478 14.68 13.76 7.60
CA ASP A 478 14.49 14.10 9.01
C ASP A 478 13.11 13.68 9.55
N ASN A 479 12.23 13.14 8.71
CA ASN A 479 10.90 12.73 9.15
C ASN A 479 10.97 11.39 9.89
N PRO A 480 10.52 11.31 11.16
CA PRO A 480 10.62 10.09 11.96
C PRO A 480 9.77 8.94 11.41
N SER A 481 8.79 9.20 10.55
CA SER A 481 7.98 8.18 9.91
C SER A 481 8.65 7.56 8.68
N LEU A 482 9.74 8.13 8.14
CA LEU A 482 10.46 7.51 7.03
C LEU A 482 11.09 6.18 7.50
N LEU A 483 10.74 5.08 6.82
CA LEU A 483 11.41 3.79 6.98
C LEU A 483 12.45 3.58 5.89
N GLY A 484 12.07 3.83 4.64
CA GLY A 484 12.93 3.57 3.50
C GLY A 484 12.42 4.18 2.21
N ILE A 485 13.28 4.10 1.20
CA ILE A 485 13.02 4.56 -0.16
C ILE A 485 13.32 3.39 -1.09
N GLU A 486 12.31 3.00 -1.86
CA GLU A 486 12.44 2.03 -2.94
C GLU A 486 12.78 2.75 -4.24
N LEU A 487 13.89 2.34 -4.83
CA LEU A 487 14.53 3.09 -5.89
C LEU A 487 13.80 2.95 -7.23
N LEU A 488 13.15 1.82 -7.49
CA LEU A 488 12.41 1.57 -8.71
C LEU A 488 11.54 0.32 -8.55
N ASN A 489 10.24 0.44 -8.78
CA ASN A 489 9.33 -0.70 -8.79
C ASN A 489 9.46 -1.53 -10.07
N GLU A 490 9.53 -2.85 -9.94
CA GLU A 490 9.31 -3.84 -11.02
C GLU A 490 9.90 -3.50 -12.42
N PRO A 491 11.21 -3.25 -12.57
CA PRO A 491 11.83 -3.13 -13.89
C PRO A 491 11.64 -4.41 -14.73
N SER A 492 11.38 -4.31 -16.04
CA SER A 492 11.19 -5.48 -16.90
C SER A 492 12.49 -6.25 -17.15
N ALA A 493 12.51 -7.54 -16.84
CA ALA A 493 13.66 -8.41 -17.11
C ALA A 493 14.01 -8.50 -18.61
N ALA A 494 13.00 -8.39 -19.48
CA ALA A 494 13.17 -8.51 -20.92
C ALA A 494 13.73 -7.24 -21.57
N ALA A 495 13.43 -6.06 -21.00
CA ALA A 495 13.73 -4.78 -21.61
C ALA A 495 14.76 -3.93 -20.84
N VAL A 496 14.97 -4.20 -19.54
CA VAL A 496 15.92 -3.46 -18.69
C VAL A 496 17.19 -4.29 -18.49
N PRO A 497 18.34 -3.88 -19.05
CA PRO A 497 19.62 -4.53 -18.81
C PRO A 497 20.03 -4.45 -17.34
N ILE A 498 20.53 -5.57 -16.81
CA ILE A 498 20.87 -5.70 -15.38
C ILE A 498 22.04 -4.79 -14.97
N ASP A 499 23.00 -4.54 -15.86
CA ASP A 499 24.15 -3.67 -15.61
C ASP A 499 23.73 -2.19 -15.45
N ILE A 500 22.81 -1.73 -16.29
CA ILE A 500 22.20 -0.39 -16.17
C ILE A 500 21.44 -0.29 -14.84
N LEU A 501 20.62 -1.30 -14.51
CA LEU A 501 19.83 -1.32 -13.29
C LEU A 501 20.70 -1.32 -12.02
N VAL A 502 21.74 -2.15 -11.98
CA VAL A 502 22.67 -2.21 -10.84
C VAL A 502 23.44 -0.88 -10.70
N SER A 503 23.84 -0.25 -11.81
CA SER A 503 24.47 1.07 -11.79
C SER A 503 23.54 2.15 -11.23
N TYR A 504 22.28 2.14 -11.64
CA TYR A 504 21.23 3.01 -11.09
C TYR A 504 21.04 2.77 -9.59
N TYR A 505 20.89 1.52 -9.15
CA TYR A 505 20.71 1.20 -7.74
C TYR A 505 21.90 1.60 -6.86
N LYS A 506 23.13 1.42 -7.34
CA LYS A 506 24.33 1.91 -6.62
C LYS A 506 24.35 3.42 -6.50
N SER A 507 23.97 4.13 -7.57
CA SER A 507 23.91 5.59 -7.56
C SER A 507 22.81 6.09 -6.62
N GLY A 508 21.61 5.51 -6.70
CA GLY A 508 20.50 5.81 -5.81
C GLY A 508 20.83 5.51 -4.34
N TYR A 509 21.53 4.40 -4.06
CA TYR A 509 22.04 4.09 -2.72
C TYR A 509 22.91 5.22 -2.17
N GLN A 510 23.88 5.72 -2.95
CA GLN A 510 24.76 6.82 -2.52
C GLN A 510 23.96 8.11 -2.27
N ILE A 511 22.98 8.41 -3.10
CA ILE A 511 22.07 9.55 -2.91
C ILE A 511 21.30 9.41 -1.59
N VAL A 512 20.64 8.28 -1.33
CA VAL A 512 19.92 8.11 -0.06
C VAL A 512 20.87 8.26 1.13
N ARG A 513 22.11 7.73 1.03
CA ARG A 513 23.12 7.83 2.09
C ARG A 513 23.67 9.23 2.32
N SER A 514 23.61 10.13 1.33
CA SER A 514 24.01 11.53 1.54
C SER A 514 23.01 12.32 2.39
N TYR A 515 21.75 11.86 2.47
CA TYR A 515 20.69 12.51 3.25
C TYR A 515 20.31 11.73 4.52
N SER A 516 20.37 10.40 4.50
CA SER A 516 19.99 9.56 5.65
C SER A 516 20.89 8.34 5.81
N SER A 517 21.44 8.18 7.02
CA SER A 517 22.21 7.00 7.42
C SER A 517 21.33 5.84 7.90
N THR A 518 20.04 6.09 8.17
CA THR A 518 19.12 5.12 8.80
C THR A 518 18.03 4.63 7.87
N ALA A 519 17.62 5.41 6.85
CA ALA A 519 16.61 4.98 5.90
C ALA A 519 17.07 3.73 5.14
N TYR A 520 16.20 2.72 5.04
CA TYR A 520 16.46 1.55 4.21
C TYR A 520 16.43 1.93 2.72
N VAL A 521 17.40 1.44 1.95
CA VAL A 521 17.39 1.54 0.49
C VAL A 521 16.88 0.23 -0.05
N ILE A 522 15.72 0.29 -0.70
CA ILE A 522 15.01 -0.89 -1.19
C ILE A 522 15.20 -0.96 -2.72
N VAL A 523 15.54 -2.14 -3.22
CA VAL A 523 15.75 -2.40 -4.65
C VAL A 523 14.84 -3.54 -5.10
N CYS A 524 13.96 -3.28 -6.07
CA CYS A 524 13.02 -4.28 -6.55
C CYS A 524 13.66 -5.19 -7.59
N GLN A 525 13.34 -6.48 -7.52
CA GLN A 525 13.67 -7.47 -8.54
C GLN A 525 13.15 -7.04 -9.93
N ARG A 526 13.79 -7.54 -10.99
CA ARG A 526 13.21 -7.43 -12.32
C ARG A 526 12.01 -8.39 -12.46
N ILE A 527 10.91 -7.94 -13.03
CA ILE A 527 9.74 -8.78 -13.31
C ILE A 527 9.89 -9.54 -14.62
N GLY A 528 9.34 -10.75 -14.67
CA GLY A 528 9.52 -11.71 -15.76
C GLY A 528 10.50 -12.82 -15.37
N ASN A 529 11.30 -13.29 -16.33
CA ASN A 529 12.22 -14.41 -16.11
C ASN A 529 13.59 -13.94 -15.57
N ALA A 530 13.60 -13.36 -14.37
CA ALA A 530 14.81 -12.98 -13.65
C ALA A 530 14.86 -13.65 -12.27
N ASP A 531 16.07 -14.05 -11.84
CA ASP A 531 16.31 -14.57 -10.50
C ASP A 531 16.65 -13.40 -9.56
N PRO A 532 15.90 -13.18 -8.47
CA PRO A 532 16.19 -12.10 -7.50
C PRO A 532 17.61 -12.16 -6.91
N MET A 533 18.27 -13.33 -6.96
CA MET A 533 19.68 -13.47 -6.55
C MET A 533 20.63 -12.54 -7.32
N GLU A 534 20.27 -12.14 -8.54
CA GLU A 534 21.07 -11.22 -9.37
C GLU A 534 21.30 -9.86 -8.69
N LEU A 535 20.35 -9.40 -7.86
CA LEU A 535 20.47 -8.15 -7.09
C LEU A 535 21.11 -8.38 -5.72
N TYR A 536 20.93 -9.56 -5.17
CA TYR A 536 21.48 -9.94 -3.86
C TYR A 536 23.01 -9.96 -3.89
N GLU A 537 23.59 -10.44 -4.99
CA GLU A 537 25.04 -10.55 -5.20
C GLU A 537 25.66 -9.28 -5.82
N ALA A 538 24.84 -8.27 -6.16
CA ALA A 538 25.28 -7.08 -6.88
C ALA A 538 26.11 -6.08 -6.03
N ASN A 539 26.17 -6.29 -4.71
CA ASN A 539 26.85 -5.42 -3.74
C ASN A 539 26.40 -3.96 -3.89
N ILE A 540 25.09 -3.72 -3.81
CA ILE A 540 24.49 -2.38 -3.99
C ILE A 540 24.98 -1.38 -2.93
N GLY A 541 25.16 -1.83 -1.70
CA GLY A 541 25.65 -1.00 -0.59
C GLY A 541 25.89 -1.82 0.67
N ASP A 542 26.57 -1.21 1.65
CA ASP A 542 27.11 -1.93 2.81
C ASP A 542 26.11 -2.11 3.95
N THR A 543 25.14 -1.18 4.08
CA THR A 543 24.21 -1.14 5.22
C THR A 543 22.80 -0.73 4.82
N ASN A 544 21.81 -1.27 5.55
CA ASN A 544 20.38 -0.99 5.39
C ASN A 544 19.91 -1.12 3.93
N VAL A 545 20.39 -2.14 3.22
CA VAL A 545 19.93 -2.51 1.88
C VAL A 545 18.90 -3.61 2.00
N VAL A 546 17.85 -3.51 1.18
CA VAL A 546 16.74 -4.46 1.14
C VAL A 546 16.48 -4.83 -0.32
N VAL A 547 16.35 -6.13 -0.62
CA VAL A 547 15.84 -6.61 -1.90
C VAL A 547 14.35 -6.87 -1.76
N ASP A 548 13.57 -6.22 -2.63
CA ASP A 548 12.13 -6.42 -2.74
C ASP A 548 11.79 -7.47 -3.79
N VAL A 549 10.90 -8.37 -3.41
CA VAL A 549 10.46 -9.53 -4.18
C VAL A 549 8.94 -9.59 -4.15
N HIS A 550 8.32 -9.61 -5.33
CA HIS A 550 6.87 -9.65 -5.45
C HIS A 550 6.39 -11.07 -5.71
N TYR A 551 5.46 -11.54 -4.89
CA TYR A 551 4.93 -12.90 -4.94
C TYR A 551 3.44 -12.92 -5.21
N TYR A 552 3.12 -13.35 -6.42
CA TYR A 552 1.77 -13.67 -6.85
C TYR A 552 1.67 -15.15 -7.24
N ASN A 553 0.53 -15.77 -6.89
CA ASN A 553 0.06 -17.01 -7.50
C ASN A 553 -0.94 -16.66 -8.61
N LEU A 554 -0.55 -15.73 -9.47
CA LEU A 554 -1.34 -15.16 -10.57
C LEU A 554 -0.40 -14.90 -11.75
N PHE A 555 -0.97 -14.47 -12.88
CA PHE A 555 -0.27 -13.99 -14.09
C PHE A 555 0.54 -15.02 -14.89
N ASP A 556 0.89 -16.16 -14.30
CA ASP A 556 1.43 -17.32 -15.02
C ASP A 556 0.34 -18.33 -15.34
N ALA A 557 0.34 -18.87 -16.57
CA ALA A 557 -0.59 -19.91 -17.02
C ALA A 557 -0.53 -21.17 -16.13
N TYR A 558 0.59 -21.41 -15.46
CA TYR A 558 0.78 -22.47 -14.47
C TYR A 558 -0.28 -22.46 -13.36
N PHE A 559 -0.76 -21.27 -12.95
CA PHE A 559 -1.72 -21.15 -11.84
C PHE A 559 -3.18 -21.38 -12.26
N VAL A 560 -3.50 -21.28 -13.56
CA VAL A 560 -4.89 -21.29 -14.07
C VAL A 560 -5.64 -22.57 -13.68
N ASP A 561 -4.96 -23.71 -13.73
CA ASP A 561 -5.57 -25.02 -13.48
C ASP A 561 -5.35 -25.54 -12.04
N LEU A 562 -4.74 -24.74 -11.16
CA LEU A 562 -4.43 -25.19 -9.80
C LEU A 562 -5.64 -25.06 -8.88
N ASN A 563 -5.92 -26.14 -8.15
CA ASN A 563 -6.89 -26.11 -7.06
C ASN A 563 -6.29 -25.44 -5.79
N PRO A 564 -7.12 -25.17 -4.75
CA PRO A 564 -6.65 -24.56 -3.50
C PRO A 564 -5.44 -25.24 -2.87
N LEU A 565 -5.43 -26.58 -2.81
CA LEU A 565 -4.34 -27.34 -2.21
C LEU A 565 -3.05 -27.21 -3.01
N GLN A 566 -3.13 -27.27 -4.33
CA GLN A 566 -1.97 -27.12 -5.20
C GLN A 566 -1.36 -25.72 -5.11
N ASN A 567 -2.19 -24.68 -5.03
CA ASN A 567 -1.74 -23.31 -4.78
C ASN A 567 -0.97 -23.19 -3.45
N MET A 568 -1.48 -23.80 -2.38
CA MET A 568 -0.78 -23.81 -1.09
C MET A 568 0.53 -24.62 -1.15
N GLN A 569 0.52 -25.76 -1.82
CA GLN A 569 1.72 -26.57 -2.02
C GLN A 569 2.79 -25.82 -2.80
N PHE A 570 2.42 -25.00 -3.79
CA PHE A 570 3.36 -24.17 -4.53
C PHE A 570 4.11 -23.20 -3.59
N ILE A 571 3.42 -22.57 -2.63
CA ILE A 571 4.07 -21.68 -1.66
C ILE A 571 5.14 -22.44 -0.86
N TYR A 572 4.82 -23.64 -0.35
CA TYR A 572 5.78 -24.45 0.41
C TYR A 572 6.91 -25.03 -0.46
N ASN A 573 6.62 -25.45 -1.69
CA ASN A 573 7.58 -26.15 -2.54
C ASN A 573 8.50 -25.19 -3.30
N SER A 574 8.02 -23.98 -3.60
CA SER A 574 8.74 -23.01 -4.44
C SER A 574 9.18 -21.77 -3.67
N ARG A 575 8.26 -21.14 -2.91
CA ARG A 575 8.56 -19.86 -2.22
C ARG A 575 9.39 -20.05 -0.95
N VAL A 576 9.19 -21.13 -0.20
CA VAL A 576 10.01 -21.42 1.00
C VAL A 576 11.49 -21.64 0.62
N PRO A 577 11.85 -22.50 -0.35
CA PRO A 577 13.26 -22.64 -0.74
C PRO A 577 13.89 -21.35 -1.25
N GLN A 578 13.15 -20.55 -2.06
CA GLN A 578 13.64 -19.26 -2.56
C GLN A 578 13.92 -18.29 -1.40
N LEU A 579 12.97 -18.13 -0.46
CA LEU A 579 13.16 -17.30 0.72
C LEU A 579 14.28 -17.79 1.64
N GLN A 580 14.45 -19.11 1.79
CA GLN A 580 15.56 -19.68 2.56
C GLN A 580 16.89 -19.38 1.89
N ALA A 581 17.00 -19.52 0.57
CA ALA A 581 18.20 -19.19 -0.18
C ALA A 581 18.57 -17.71 0.00
N LEU A 582 17.61 -16.80 -0.16
CA LEU A 582 17.82 -15.36 0.01
C LEU A 582 18.17 -14.98 1.46
N ASN A 583 17.46 -15.51 2.46
CA ASN A 583 17.75 -15.20 3.87
C ASN A 583 19.09 -15.77 4.37
N ASN A 584 19.57 -16.87 3.77
CA ASN A 584 20.83 -17.52 4.15
C ASN A 584 22.04 -16.93 3.41
N ALA A 585 21.82 -16.29 2.27
CA ALA A 585 22.84 -15.53 1.60
C ALA A 585 23.22 -14.35 2.52
N ASN A 586 24.50 -14.22 2.86
CA ASN A 586 24.97 -13.18 3.79
C ASN A 586 24.98 -11.80 3.09
N GLY A 587 23.80 -11.20 2.88
CA GLY A 587 23.62 -9.96 2.10
C GLY A 587 22.40 -9.12 2.54
N PRO A 588 21.73 -8.41 1.61
CA PRO A 588 20.60 -7.53 1.91
C PRO A 588 19.45 -8.18 2.69
N LEU A 589 18.63 -7.37 3.37
CA LEU A 589 17.38 -7.89 3.93
C LEU A 589 16.40 -8.22 2.79
N VAL A 590 15.45 -9.11 3.06
CA VAL A 590 14.45 -9.57 2.07
C VAL A 590 13.09 -9.02 2.46
N PHE A 591 12.43 -8.37 1.50
CA PHE A 591 11.09 -7.83 1.63
C PHE A 591 10.17 -8.50 0.63
N ILE A 592 8.98 -8.94 1.08
CA ILE A 592 7.90 -9.31 0.18
C ILE A 592 6.99 -8.10 0.01
N GLY A 593 7.39 -7.15 -0.82
CA GLY A 593 6.76 -5.83 -0.95
C GLY A 593 5.38 -5.88 -1.58
N GLU A 594 5.09 -6.92 -2.35
CA GLU A 594 3.77 -7.16 -2.90
C GLU A 594 3.38 -8.64 -2.85
N TRP A 595 2.18 -8.88 -2.32
CA TRP A 595 1.44 -10.14 -2.36
C TRP A 595 -0.05 -9.86 -2.12
N VAL A 596 -0.93 -10.80 -2.46
CA VAL A 596 -2.39 -10.63 -2.34
C VAL A 596 -3.08 -11.92 -1.91
N ASN A 597 -4.31 -11.83 -1.41
CA ASN A 597 -5.17 -12.97 -1.12
C ASN A 597 -6.04 -13.41 -2.31
N GLU A 598 -5.84 -12.83 -3.50
CA GLU A 598 -6.43 -13.27 -4.77
C GLU A 598 -5.53 -14.29 -5.48
N TRP A 599 -6.14 -15.28 -6.11
CA TRP A 599 -5.51 -16.45 -6.74
C TRP A 599 -6.34 -17.03 -7.90
N ASN A 600 -7.41 -16.34 -8.33
CA ASN A 600 -8.33 -16.70 -9.42
C ASN A 600 -8.99 -18.09 -9.31
N VAL A 601 -8.93 -18.73 -8.15
CA VAL A 601 -9.61 -20.00 -7.93
C VAL A 601 -11.12 -19.79 -7.84
N THR A 602 -11.84 -20.28 -8.86
CA THR A 602 -13.29 -20.17 -8.93
C THR A 602 -13.99 -20.89 -7.76
N ASN A 603 -15.01 -20.25 -7.19
CA ASN A 603 -15.84 -20.80 -6.11
C ASN A 603 -15.08 -21.22 -4.83
N ALA A 604 -13.87 -20.73 -4.60
CA ALA A 604 -13.16 -20.96 -3.35
C ALA A 604 -13.96 -20.42 -2.15
N SER A 605 -14.11 -21.26 -1.13
CA SER A 605 -14.78 -20.92 0.11
C SER A 605 -13.97 -19.89 0.91
N ARG A 606 -14.64 -19.15 1.81
CA ARG A 606 -13.96 -18.25 2.75
C ARG A 606 -12.88 -18.99 3.57
N MET A 607 -13.10 -20.26 3.92
CA MET A 607 -12.10 -21.05 4.66
C MET A 607 -10.85 -21.28 3.80
N GLU A 608 -10.99 -21.54 2.52
CA GLU A 608 -9.84 -21.72 1.61
C GLU A 608 -9.04 -20.43 1.46
N TYR A 609 -9.70 -19.27 1.32
CA TYR A 609 -9.02 -17.97 1.37
C TYR A 609 -8.31 -17.73 2.70
N GLN A 610 -8.91 -18.09 3.83
CA GLN A 610 -8.27 -17.96 5.13
C GLN A 610 -7.01 -18.84 5.23
N ILE A 611 -7.06 -20.08 4.75
CA ILE A 611 -5.91 -20.99 4.79
C ILE A 611 -4.83 -20.52 3.82
N PHE A 612 -5.20 -20.06 2.62
CA PHE A 612 -4.27 -19.50 1.65
C PHE A 612 -3.54 -18.27 2.19
N GLY A 613 -4.29 -17.27 2.67
CA GLY A 613 -3.72 -16.07 3.30
C GLY A 613 -2.87 -16.40 4.53
N SER A 614 -3.28 -17.37 5.36
CA SER A 614 -2.47 -17.81 6.51
C SER A 614 -1.17 -18.51 6.08
N THR A 615 -1.21 -19.30 5.00
CA THR A 615 -0.04 -19.97 4.42
C THR A 615 0.96 -18.95 3.89
N GLN A 616 0.47 -17.94 3.17
CA GLN A 616 1.28 -16.81 2.70
C GLN A 616 1.89 -16.04 3.88
N LEU A 617 1.10 -15.64 4.88
CA LEU A 617 1.59 -14.93 6.07
C LEU A 617 2.63 -15.74 6.87
N GLU A 618 2.47 -17.06 6.95
CA GLU A 618 3.44 -17.95 7.58
C GLU A 618 4.78 -17.93 6.86
N VAL A 619 4.76 -18.06 5.53
CA VAL A 619 5.98 -18.15 4.72
C VAL A 619 6.60 -16.77 4.51
N TYR A 620 5.84 -15.78 4.07
CA TYR A 620 6.32 -14.42 3.81
C TYR A 620 6.72 -13.70 5.10
N GLY A 621 6.14 -14.05 6.25
CA GLY A 621 6.58 -13.59 7.57
C GLY A 621 8.02 -14.02 7.94
N THR A 622 8.59 -15.00 7.25
CA THR A 622 9.99 -15.40 7.44
C THR A 622 10.98 -14.44 6.79
N ALA A 623 10.55 -13.64 5.80
CA ALA A 623 11.38 -12.62 5.16
C ALA A 623 12.03 -11.70 6.21
N SER A 624 13.33 -11.41 6.03
CA SER A 624 14.13 -10.75 7.06
C SER A 624 13.73 -9.29 7.30
N PHE A 625 13.18 -8.60 6.30
CA PHE A 625 12.61 -7.25 6.44
C PHE A 625 11.12 -7.29 6.78
N GLY A 626 10.34 -8.16 6.14
CA GLY A 626 8.89 -8.31 6.36
C GLY A 626 8.11 -8.44 5.06
N TRP A 627 6.85 -8.02 5.06
CA TRP A 627 5.94 -8.12 3.92
C TRP A 627 5.00 -6.92 3.80
N SER A 628 4.46 -6.66 2.62
CA SER A 628 3.44 -5.64 2.36
C SER A 628 2.35 -6.15 1.42
N TYR A 629 1.08 -6.03 1.83
CA TYR A 629 -0.07 -6.51 1.06
C TYR A 629 -0.43 -5.54 -0.07
N TRP A 630 -0.69 -6.03 -1.28
CA TRP A 630 -1.21 -5.24 -2.40
C TRP A 630 -2.71 -5.51 -2.57
N THR A 631 -3.62 -4.59 -2.25
CA THR A 631 -3.45 -3.18 -1.82
C THR A 631 -4.48 -2.81 -0.73
N LEU A 632 -4.41 -1.61 -0.15
CA LEU A 632 -5.34 -1.14 0.90
C LEU A 632 -6.81 -1.23 0.49
N LYS A 633 -7.14 -0.68 -0.70
CA LYS A 633 -8.50 -0.57 -1.24
C LYS A 633 -8.52 -0.94 -2.72
N SER A 634 -9.53 -1.67 -3.15
CA SER A 634 -9.77 -2.02 -4.55
C SER A 634 -11.25 -2.35 -4.78
N GLU A 635 -11.75 -2.15 -5.99
CA GLU A 635 -13.08 -2.67 -6.36
C GLU A 635 -13.08 -4.20 -6.47
N GLU A 636 -11.91 -4.82 -6.66
CA GLU A 636 -11.73 -6.27 -6.62
C GLU A 636 -11.52 -6.77 -5.18
N LYS A 637 -12.51 -7.52 -4.68
CA LYS A 637 -12.65 -7.85 -3.25
C LYS A 637 -11.43 -8.47 -2.60
N HIS A 638 -10.78 -9.45 -3.23
CA HIS A 638 -9.62 -10.13 -2.62
C HIS A 638 -8.31 -9.39 -2.87
N TRP A 639 -8.31 -8.36 -3.71
CA TRP A 639 -7.22 -7.37 -3.79
C TRP A 639 -7.36 -6.27 -2.74
N ASP A 640 -8.55 -6.06 -2.20
CA ASP A 640 -8.85 -5.09 -1.15
C ASP A 640 -8.53 -5.67 0.25
N PHE A 641 -7.48 -5.13 0.88
CA PHE A 641 -7.07 -5.51 2.23
C PHE A 641 -8.14 -5.20 3.27
N GLU A 642 -8.70 -3.98 3.26
CA GLU A 642 -9.69 -3.53 4.24
C GLU A 642 -10.93 -4.43 4.21
N TRP A 643 -11.44 -4.71 3.01
CA TRP A 643 -12.53 -5.64 2.77
C TRP A 643 -12.19 -7.05 3.25
N SER A 644 -11.01 -7.55 2.91
CA SER A 644 -10.57 -8.90 3.29
C SER A 644 -10.51 -9.10 4.80
N ILE A 645 -10.06 -8.08 5.54
CA ILE A 645 -10.05 -8.08 7.01
C ILE A 645 -11.46 -7.98 7.57
N LYS A 646 -12.27 -7.01 7.13
CA LYS A 646 -13.64 -6.80 7.61
C LYS A 646 -14.55 -8.01 7.38
N ASN A 647 -14.37 -8.70 6.26
CA ASN A 647 -15.16 -9.88 5.87
C ASN A 647 -14.53 -11.21 6.30
N LYS A 648 -13.39 -11.17 7.00
CA LYS A 648 -12.66 -12.34 7.51
C LYS A 648 -12.22 -13.31 6.41
N TYR A 649 -11.86 -12.81 5.23
CA TYR A 649 -11.21 -13.60 4.18
C TYR A 649 -9.69 -13.68 4.41
N LEU A 650 -9.12 -12.68 5.07
CA LEU A 650 -7.75 -12.69 5.59
C LEU A 650 -7.79 -12.53 7.11
N VAL A 651 -6.98 -13.32 7.82
CA VAL A 651 -6.87 -13.26 9.29
C VAL A 651 -5.40 -13.11 9.66
N LEU A 652 -5.04 -11.95 10.22
CA LEU A 652 -3.65 -11.60 10.54
C LEU A 652 -3.12 -12.27 11.81
N ASN A 653 -4.01 -12.77 12.67
CA ASN A 653 -3.66 -13.39 13.94
C ASN A 653 -3.69 -14.92 13.81
N ASN A 654 -2.59 -15.57 14.20
CA ASN A 654 -2.42 -17.02 14.34
C ASN A 654 -3.29 -17.63 15.48
N SER A 655 -4.56 -17.24 15.60
CA SER A 655 -5.49 -17.81 16.59
C SER A 655 -5.65 -19.33 16.40
N TRP A 656 -5.48 -19.85 15.18
CA TRP A 656 -5.51 -21.27 14.88
C TRP A 656 -4.29 -22.04 15.45
N LYS A 657 -3.08 -21.44 15.44
CA LYS A 657 -1.88 -22.08 16.02
C LYS A 657 -1.94 -22.11 17.54
N ASN A 658 -2.55 -21.12 18.19
CA ASN A 658 -2.80 -21.15 19.63
C ASN A 658 -3.83 -22.23 20.02
N GLY A 659 -4.73 -22.63 19.12
CA GLY A 659 -5.68 -23.72 19.34
C GLY A 659 -5.05 -25.12 19.25
N LEU A 660 -4.20 -25.38 18.25
CA LEU A 660 -3.54 -26.68 18.11
C LEU A 660 -2.38 -26.89 19.10
N SER A 661 -1.60 -25.84 19.39
CA SER A 661 -0.53 -25.90 20.39
C SER A 661 -1.08 -26.01 21.81
N SER A 662 -2.21 -25.37 22.11
CA SER A 662 -2.89 -25.55 23.41
C SER A 662 -3.52 -26.93 23.54
N CYS A 663 -4.13 -27.49 22.50
CA CYS A 663 -4.66 -28.86 22.54
C CYS A 663 -3.57 -29.92 22.69
N THR A 664 -2.42 -29.76 22.04
CA THR A 664 -1.27 -30.67 22.18
C THR A 664 -0.55 -30.48 23.51
N ALA A 665 -0.38 -29.25 23.99
CA ALA A 665 0.15 -28.97 25.32
C ALA A 665 -0.78 -29.45 26.44
N LEU A 666 -2.11 -29.32 26.27
CA LEU A 666 -3.12 -29.89 27.16
C LEU A 666 -3.09 -31.42 27.13
N ALA A 667 -2.96 -32.04 25.95
CA ALA A 667 -2.84 -33.49 25.86
C ALA A 667 -1.54 -34.03 26.49
N VAL A 668 -0.41 -33.37 26.29
CA VAL A 668 0.89 -33.75 26.88
C VAL A 668 0.90 -33.50 28.39
N THR A 669 0.32 -32.40 28.87
CA THR A 669 0.17 -32.17 30.31
C THR A 669 -0.83 -33.14 30.94
N PHE A 670 -1.93 -33.49 30.27
CA PHE A 670 -2.88 -34.48 30.74
C PHE A 670 -2.25 -35.89 30.80
N TRP A 671 -1.44 -36.27 29.80
CA TRP A 671 -0.67 -37.52 29.80
C TRP A 671 0.44 -37.54 30.86
N ALA A 672 1.15 -36.43 31.07
CA ALA A 672 2.16 -36.31 32.12
C ALA A 672 1.54 -36.37 33.53
N ILE A 673 0.34 -35.82 33.71
CA ILE A 673 -0.44 -35.94 34.95
C ILE A 673 -0.88 -37.40 35.17
N ILE A 674 -1.38 -38.09 34.14
CA ILE A 674 -1.74 -39.51 34.22
C ILE A 674 -0.52 -40.39 34.56
N LEU A 675 0.63 -40.16 33.92
CA LEU A 675 1.87 -40.90 34.20
C LEU A 675 2.44 -40.62 35.60
N ALA A 676 2.36 -39.38 36.10
CA ALA A 676 2.76 -39.04 37.46
C ALA A 676 1.82 -39.66 38.51
N PHE A 677 0.52 -39.79 38.21
CA PHE A 677 -0.45 -40.45 39.09
C PHE A 677 -0.34 -41.98 39.06
N TYR A 678 -0.04 -42.60 37.91
CA TYR A 678 0.15 -44.05 37.81
C TYR A 678 1.51 -44.53 38.32
N GLY A 679 2.57 -43.72 38.21
CA GLY A 679 3.88 -44.01 38.81
C GLY A 679 3.88 -43.99 40.35
N SER A 680 2.84 -43.42 40.95
CA SER A 680 2.64 -43.34 42.41
C SER A 680 1.74 -44.46 42.96
N LEU A 681 1.30 -45.39 42.11
CA LEU A 681 0.46 -46.54 42.51
C LEU A 681 1.18 -47.90 42.40
N LEU A 682 2.47 -47.91 42.04
CA LEU A 682 3.32 -49.10 41.88
C LEU A 682 4.57 -49.11 42.78
N LEU A 683 4.61 -48.22 43.77
CA LEU A 683 5.48 -48.22 44.95
C LEU A 683 4.61 -47.94 46.17
#